data_AF-A0AAP8NG62-F1
#
_entry.id   AF-A0AAP8NG62-F1
#
_cell.length_a   1.000
_cell.length_b   1.000
_cell.length_c   1.000
_cell.angle_alpha   90.00
_cell.angle_beta   90.00
_cell.angle_gamma   90.00
#
_symmetry.space_group_name_H-M   'P 1'
#
loop_
_entity.id
_entity.type
_entity.pdbx_description
1 polymer ?
#
loop_
_entity_poly.entity_id
_entity_poly.type
_entity_poly.pdbx_seq_one_letter_code
_entity_poly.pdbx_strand_id
1 'polypeptide(L)'
;MQKPPPFVLTEAVHTTAIAPPNTPIIRGTSPVLPHSGTFGIPHNVVASSREFTAAKLKIEQDFQSQNQQLVQSIEQELAATRLEGNTHPLPPAQAITRELGVRHTLIARKTAQLHQKNILVNHFFGETPLNKDFHVFYRQAQNMDSNVRPRGLAMQAWATSYRAAHEAILLTQSIAILNQQQVGVQKWLAAVQANDQERIAAEQQAQRAAADLARINEQARLAALAETARRQKEQQEIQAREQARVAALLEAQRLADELAQIAAAAAARQVAAEQARLQAQAEVQRREEERRQLAEKTRREKQQKALRKAQKKQRKKARKIAREQAQRQAENAKTGQPPLFANAGSMAALGPTFTGPLGVFGNNLATTLALRTSLQTAVSLALAAISTAAAPVIVGFAALLAPSKLGNSDLYSASVPLSDLAPDLNEDLHHVAAVGGTVDLPVRLGSSTIGDKVEFVVVTTDGVTVPAPVPVRAARFDASKNVYVSTASDTNGPTLTWTPLVQPQDTSTHLPLADNDPPVYDGAEVVPDEGRIDPFPELDRYGFGGFITVFPTESGLSPLYVVFSSPYEGGVEGGEHSGRAFNPEETGGPILDLEWSPVTATSEGASTVRLHISRFPESAANKVMIDRLEKIISGELEITDTDKRFYTHELRELERFRALGYGDNERPDPNSPVWNNVHTATLEDFKLKDDASLLYTPEALAADAEQVELEYQRLLKEMWK
;
A
#
# COMPACT_ATOMS: atom_id res chain seq x y z
N MET A 1 114.11 14.18 33.97
CA MET A 1 113.68 13.25 35.03
C MET A 1 112.26 12.79 34.70
N GLN A 2 112.07 11.51 34.39
CA GLN A 2 110.72 10.95 34.14
C GLN A 2 109.92 10.92 35.45
N LYS A 3 108.65 11.32 35.40
CA LYS A 3 107.72 11.14 36.52
C LYS A 3 107.58 9.63 36.78
N PRO A 4 107.62 9.17 38.05
CA PRO A 4 107.36 7.78 38.35
C PRO A 4 105.93 7.41 37.92
N PRO A 5 105.70 6.16 37.47
CA PRO A 5 104.37 5.70 37.09
C PRO A 5 103.40 5.77 38.29
N PRO A 6 102.10 6.03 38.04
CA PRO A 6 101.11 6.09 39.09
C PRO A 6 101.02 4.74 39.82
N PHE A 7 100.96 4.79 41.14
CA PHE A 7 100.76 3.60 41.98
C PHE A 7 99.33 3.10 41.80
N VAL A 8 99.15 2.02 41.05
CA VAL A 8 97.85 1.39 40.83
C VAL A 8 97.70 0.24 41.82
N LEU A 9 96.77 0.37 42.76
CA LEU A 9 96.36 -0.74 43.63
C LEU A 9 95.48 -1.68 42.81
N THR A 10 96.03 -2.81 42.37
CA THR A 10 95.29 -3.84 41.61
C THR A 10 94.55 -4.83 42.50
N GLU A 11 94.81 -4.82 43.82
CA GLU A 11 94.16 -5.66 44.82
C GLU A 11 93.84 -4.86 46.08
N ALA A 12 92.81 -5.28 46.82
CA ALA A 12 92.36 -4.57 48.02
C ALA A 12 93.42 -4.66 49.13
N VAL A 13 93.87 -3.50 49.64
CA VAL A 13 94.77 -3.43 50.79
C VAL A 13 93.95 -3.58 52.07
N HIS A 14 94.12 -4.71 52.75
CA HIS A 14 93.49 -4.96 54.05
C HIS A 14 94.49 -4.72 55.19
N THR A 15 94.13 -3.87 56.14
CA THR A 15 94.89 -3.68 57.38
C THR A 15 94.32 -4.60 58.46
N THR A 16 95.11 -5.55 58.95
CA THR A 16 94.71 -6.55 59.97
C THR A 16 95.26 -6.23 61.37
N ALA A 17 95.32 -4.95 61.74
CA ALA A 17 95.73 -4.53 63.07
C ALA A 17 94.53 -4.43 64.03
N ILE A 18 94.73 -4.77 65.30
CA ILE A 18 93.71 -4.61 66.35
C ILE A 18 93.50 -3.11 66.59
N ALA A 19 92.27 -2.63 66.42
CA ALA A 19 91.93 -1.23 66.66
C ALA A 19 91.99 -0.90 68.17
N PRO A 20 92.56 0.26 68.57
CA PRO A 20 92.56 0.69 69.97
C PRO A 20 91.15 0.83 70.54
N PRO A 21 90.95 0.66 71.87
CA PRO A 21 89.64 0.81 72.50
C PRO A 21 89.01 2.17 72.18
N ASN A 22 87.71 2.18 71.87
CA ASN A 22 86.91 3.35 71.43
C ASN A 22 87.22 3.93 70.04
N THR A 23 87.97 3.23 69.19
CA THR A 23 88.16 3.66 67.79
C THR A 23 87.06 3.07 66.90
N PRO A 24 86.17 3.87 66.29
CA PRO A 24 85.16 3.34 65.37
C PRO A 24 85.84 2.83 64.09
N ILE A 25 85.68 1.54 63.81
CA ILE A 25 86.19 0.91 62.58
C ILE A 25 85.29 1.31 61.42
N ILE A 26 85.78 2.16 60.52
CA ILE A 26 85.09 2.55 59.29
C ILE A 26 85.22 1.39 58.29
N ARG A 27 84.11 0.94 57.68
CA ARG A 27 84.14 -0.10 56.64
C ARG A 27 84.97 0.37 55.44
N GLY A 28 85.90 -0.47 54.97
CA GLY A 28 86.81 -0.18 53.86
C GLY A 28 86.16 -0.01 52.48
N THR A 29 84.85 -0.23 52.36
CA THR A 29 84.05 0.08 51.17
C THR A 29 82.74 0.73 51.59
N SER A 30 82.63 2.04 51.34
CA SER A 30 81.36 2.77 51.36
C SER A 30 80.95 3.03 49.92
N PRO A 31 79.77 2.59 49.46
CA PRO A 31 79.23 2.98 48.16
C PRO A 31 78.81 4.46 48.13
N VAL A 32 78.86 5.14 49.28
CA VAL A 32 78.55 6.57 49.43
C VAL A 32 79.87 7.33 49.54
N LEU A 33 80.20 8.10 48.49
CA LEU A 33 81.22 9.14 48.57
C LEU A 33 80.81 10.14 49.67
N PRO A 34 81.62 10.35 50.72
CA PRO A 34 81.34 11.39 51.70
C PRO A 34 81.31 12.75 50.98
N HIS A 35 80.31 13.58 51.30
CA HIS A 35 80.11 14.91 50.69
C HIS A 35 81.17 15.94 51.14
N SER A 36 82.30 15.48 51.66
CA SER A 36 83.35 16.31 52.27
C SER A 36 84.70 16.05 51.59
N GLY A 37 85.36 17.13 51.17
CA GLY A 37 86.67 17.13 50.52
C GLY A 37 86.66 17.89 49.19
N THR A 38 87.84 18.18 48.66
CA THR A 38 88.07 19.01 47.45
C THR A 38 87.47 18.45 46.16
N PHE A 39 86.89 17.24 46.21
CA PHE A 39 86.32 16.51 45.06
C PHE A 39 84.85 16.07 45.26
N GLY A 40 84.20 16.48 46.36
CA GLY A 40 82.78 16.18 46.60
C GLY A 40 81.84 17.10 45.82
N ILE A 41 80.66 16.61 45.43
CA ILE A 41 79.60 17.45 44.84
C ILE A 41 79.16 18.45 45.94
N PRO A 42 79.22 19.77 45.69
CA PRO A 42 78.82 20.77 46.66
C PRO A 42 77.41 20.52 47.22
N HIS A 43 77.23 20.67 48.55
CA HIS A 43 75.94 20.42 49.22
C HIS A 43 74.77 21.21 48.60
N ASN A 44 75.02 22.42 48.10
CA ASN A 44 74.03 23.23 47.39
C ASN A 44 73.59 22.60 46.06
N VAL A 45 74.48 21.93 45.32
CA VAL A 45 74.13 21.24 44.05
C VAL A 45 73.19 20.07 44.33
N VAL A 46 73.49 19.26 45.35
CA VAL A 46 72.63 18.12 45.75
C VAL A 46 71.27 18.61 46.23
N ALA A 47 71.23 19.67 47.04
CA ALA A 47 69.99 20.27 47.51
C ALA A 47 69.16 20.86 46.35
N SER A 48 69.80 21.55 45.40
CA SER A 48 69.14 22.12 44.22
C SER A 48 68.64 21.03 43.26
N SER A 49 69.36 19.90 43.15
CA SER A 49 68.91 18.74 42.37
C SER A 49 67.65 18.10 42.95
N ARG A 50 67.61 17.89 44.27
CA ARG A 50 66.42 17.36 44.96
C ARG A 50 65.21 18.28 44.79
N GLU A 51 65.41 19.59 44.95
CA GLU A 51 64.33 20.56 44.79
C GLU A 51 63.84 20.63 43.33
N PHE A 52 64.74 20.59 42.34
CA PHE A 52 64.39 20.52 40.92
C PHE A 52 63.51 19.30 40.63
N THR A 53 63.93 18.11 41.08
CA THR A 53 63.18 16.87 40.86
C THR A 53 61.82 16.91 41.56
N ALA A 54 61.76 17.42 42.80
CA ALA A 54 60.52 17.54 43.54
C ALA A 54 59.54 18.53 42.87
N ALA A 55 60.03 19.69 42.43
CA ALA A 55 59.22 20.69 41.74
C ALA A 55 58.72 20.19 40.38
N LYS A 56 59.58 19.48 39.62
CA LYS A 56 59.20 18.85 38.36
C LYS A 56 58.06 17.84 38.56
N LEU A 57 58.24 16.89 39.48
CA LEU A 57 57.23 15.86 39.77
C LEU A 57 55.90 16.47 40.23
N LYS A 58 55.95 17.49 41.10
CA LYS A 58 54.75 18.18 41.56
C LYS A 58 53.97 18.82 40.40
N ILE A 59 54.67 19.54 39.53
CA ILE A 59 54.03 20.20 38.37
C ILE A 59 53.45 19.14 37.41
N GLU A 60 54.15 18.04 37.18
CA GLU A 60 53.65 16.93 36.36
C GLU A 60 52.39 16.30 36.98
N GLN A 61 52.34 16.09 38.30
CA GLN A 61 51.16 15.58 39.00
C GLN A 61 49.97 16.53 38.93
N ASP A 62 50.20 17.84 39.17
CA ASP A 62 49.18 18.88 39.05
C ASP A 62 48.60 18.91 37.62
N PHE A 63 49.47 18.83 36.61
CA PHE A 63 49.07 18.74 35.20
C PHE A 63 48.22 17.49 34.91
N GLN A 64 48.62 16.31 35.41
CA GLN A 64 47.83 15.08 35.20
C GLN A 64 46.44 15.19 35.83
N SER A 65 46.34 15.76 37.03
CA SER A 65 45.05 16.00 37.70
C SER A 65 44.17 16.96 36.89
N GLN A 66 44.73 18.04 36.37
CA GLN A 66 44.00 19.01 35.54
C GLN A 66 43.58 18.40 34.20
N ASN A 67 44.44 17.58 33.59
CA ASN A 67 44.15 16.90 32.34
C ASN A 67 42.97 15.92 32.48
N GLN A 68 42.89 15.17 33.59
CA GLN A 68 41.76 14.28 33.88
C GLN A 68 40.43 15.03 34.02
N GLN A 69 40.46 16.27 34.50
CA GLN A 69 39.28 17.11 34.73
C GLN A 69 39.00 18.07 33.55
N LEU A 70 39.75 17.98 32.46
CA LEU A 70 39.73 18.95 31.38
C LEU A 70 38.33 19.17 30.78
N VAL A 71 37.61 18.08 30.47
CA VAL A 71 36.27 18.15 29.88
C VAL A 71 35.27 18.81 30.85
N GLN A 72 35.33 18.47 32.14
CA GLN A 72 34.45 19.05 33.16
C GLN A 72 34.74 20.55 33.34
N SER A 73 36.02 20.94 33.36
CA SER A 73 36.42 22.36 33.42
C SER A 73 35.89 23.14 32.22
N ILE A 74 35.96 22.56 31.01
CA ILE A 74 35.44 23.20 29.80
C ILE A 74 33.93 23.45 29.92
N GLU A 75 33.15 22.48 30.39
CA GLU A 75 31.70 22.65 30.55
C GLU A 75 31.33 23.70 31.61
N GLN A 76 32.10 23.77 32.71
CA GLN A 76 31.93 24.82 33.72
C GLN A 76 32.24 26.21 33.15
N GLU A 77 33.31 26.34 32.38
CA GLU A 77 33.68 27.62 31.74
C GLU A 77 32.67 28.02 30.65
N LEU A 78 32.12 27.07 29.90
CA LEU A 78 31.02 27.32 28.98
C LEU A 78 29.77 27.79 29.72
N ALA A 79 29.41 27.16 30.84
CA ALA A 79 28.29 27.58 31.68
C ALA A 79 28.49 29.00 32.23
N ALA A 80 29.69 29.33 32.71
CA ALA A 80 30.02 30.69 33.14
C ALA A 80 29.91 31.69 31.98
N THR A 81 30.40 31.34 30.80
CA THR A 81 30.33 32.20 29.61
C THR A 81 28.88 32.43 29.14
N ARG A 82 27.98 31.44 29.31
CA ARG A 82 26.53 31.62 29.03
C ARG A 82 25.88 32.70 29.89
N LEU A 83 26.32 32.82 31.15
CA LEU A 83 25.77 33.78 32.12
C LEU A 83 26.19 35.22 31.85
N GLU A 84 27.21 35.44 31.02
CA GLU A 84 27.63 36.79 30.61
C GLU A 84 26.70 37.39 29.56
N GLY A 85 25.97 36.54 28.83
CA GLY A 85 25.04 36.94 27.78
C GLY A 85 23.60 37.01 28.27
N ASN A 86 22.71 37.37 27.35
CA ASN A 86 21.29 37.42 27.62
C ASN A 86 20.69 35.99 27.78
N THR A 87 20.03 35.72 28.91
CA THR A 87 19.39 34.44 29.24
C THR A 87 17.92 34.33 28.81
N HIS A 88 17.39 35.33 28.11
CA HIS A 88 16.01 35.28 27.60
C HIS A 88 15.81 34.06 26.66
N PRO A 89 14.61 33.46 26.68
CA PRO A 89 14.26 32.35 25.80
C PRO A 89 14.24 32.83 24.34
N LEU A 90 14.81 32.02 23.45
CA LEU A 90 14.94 32.31 22.02
C LEU A 90 14.40 31.12 21.20
N PRO A 91 13.93 31.36 19.97
CA PRO A 91 13.63 30.29 19.02
C PRO A 91 14.81 29.33 18.81
N PRO A 92 14.58 28.06 18.47
CA PRO A 92 15.61 27.02 18.43
C PRO A 92 16.89 27.40 17.65
N ALA A 93 16.77 27.87 16.40
CA ALA A 93 17.93 28.28 15.60
C ALA A 93 18.72 29.46 16.21
N GLN A 94 18.02 30.40 16.84
CA GLN A 94 18.64 31.55 17.50
C GLN A 94 19.33 31.14 18.82
N ALA A 95 18.74 30.21 19.56
CA ALA A 95 19.36 29.63 20.75
C ALA A 95 20.66 28.88 20.42
N ILE A 96 20.67 28.11 19.32
CA ILE A 96 21.88 27.43 18.83
C ILE A 96 22.94 28.42 18.36
N THR A 97 22.54 29.48 17.65
CA THR A 97 23.44 30.55 17.25
C THR A 97 24.09 31.24 18.45
N ARG A 98 23.33 31.48 19.53
CA ARG A 98 23.87 31.99 20.80
C ARG A 98 24.90 31.02 21.39
N GLU A 99 24.63 29.72 21.39
CA GLU A 99 25.56 28.68 21.88
C GLU A 99 26.86 28.60 21.06
N LEU A 100 26.81 28.89 19.75
CA LEU A 100 28.01 29.07 18.92
C LEU A 100 28.80 30.31 19.34
N GLY A 101 28.11 31.42 19.59
CA GLY A 101 28.74 32.66 20.09
C GLY A 101 29.48 32.45 21.41
N VAL A 102 28.85 31.79 22.38
CA VAL A 102 29.44 31.43 23.69
C VAL A 102 30.75 30.65 23.51
N ARG A 103 30.74 29.59 22.68
CA ARG A 103 31.92 28.77 22.40
C ARG A 103 33.02 29.57 21.72
N HIS A 104 32.66 30.40 20.75
CA HIS A 104 33.61 31.26 20.05
C HIS A 104 34.32 32.22 21.01
N THR A 105 33.59 32.84 21.94
CA THR A 105 34.16 33.70 22.99
C THR A 105 35.13 32.93 23.88
N LEU A 106 34.77 31.71 24.31
CA LEU A 106 35.66 30.90 25.14
C LEU A 106 36.94 30.47 24.39
N ILE A 107 36.81 30.07 23.12
CA ILE A 107 37.96 29.74 22.27
C ILE A 107 38.89 30.94 22.13
N ALA A 108 38.35 32.14 21.89
CA ALA A 108 39.14 33.36 21.78
C ALA A 108 39.91 33.66 23.08
N ARG A 109 39.27 33.50 24.25
CA ARG A 109 39.91 33.67 25.57
C ARG A 109 41.03 32.66 25.80
N LYS A 110 40.77 31.38 25.53
CA LYS A 110 41.77 30.31 25.67
C LYS A 110 42.95 30.50 24.72
N THR A 111 42.70 30.99 23.51
CA THR A 111 43.74 31.32 22.54
C THR A 111 44.62 32.48 23.02
N ALA A 112 44.03 33.52 23.61
CA ALA A 112 44.77 34.61 24.22
C ALA A 112 45.62 34.15 25.41
N GLN A 113 45.08 33.29 26.28
CA GLN A 113 45.82 32.68 27.39
C GLN A 113 46.98 31.81 26.87
N LEU A 114 46.76 31.02 25.82
CA LEU A 114 47.79 30.20 25.20
C LEU A 114 48.96 31.06 24.69
N HIS A 115 48.65 32.18 24.03
CA HIS A 115 49.67 33.12 23.56
C HIS A 115 50.50 33.68 24.73
N GLN A 116 49.85 34.09 25.83
CA GLN A 116 50.55 34.55 27.04
C GLN A 116 51.44 33.47 27.65
N LYS A 117 50.96 32.21 27.72
CA LYS A 117 51.75 31.09 28.27
C LYS A 117 52.94 30.75 27.38
N ASN A 118 52.79 30.76 26.06
CA ASN A 118 53.88 30.50 25.12
C ASN A 118 55.05 31.48 25.26
N ILE A 119 54.78 32.75 25.62
CA ILE A 119 55.84 33.72 25.94
C ILE A 119 56.62 33.29 27.19
N LEU A 120 55.93 32.80 28.22
CA LEU A 120 56.55 32.33 29.47
C LEU A 120 57.31 31.00 29.31
N VAL A 121 56.88 30.12 28.40
CA VAL A 121 57.56 28.84 28.11
C VAL A 121 59.03 29.08 27.78
N ASN A 122 59.31 30.02 26.88
CA ASN A 122 60.66 30.27 26.39
C ASN A 122 61.49 31.18 27.30
N HIS A 123 60.93 31.66 28.43
CA HIS A 123 61.57 32.68 29.26
C HIS A 123 62.88 32.22 29.92
N PHE A 124 63.02 30.93 30.29
CA PHE A 124 64.22 30.45 31.00
C PHE A 124 65.31 29.92 30.06
N PHE A 125 64.96 29.08 29.08
CA PHE A 125 65.92 28.45 28.16
C PHE A 125 65.98 29.08 26.76
N GLY A 126 65.06 29.99 26.42
CA GLY A 126 64.84 30.42 25.02
C GLY A 126 64.05 29.41 24.18
N GLU A 127 63.75 28.24 24.74
CA GLU A 127 63.03 27.13 24.14
C GLU A 127 62.27 26.34 25.21
N THR A 128 61.55 25.29 24.81
CA THR A 128 60.73 24.49 25.73
C THR A 128 61.57 23.79 26.83
N PRO A 129 61.14 23.86 28.10
CA PRO A 129 61.84 23.25 29.22
C PRO A 129 61.51 21.75 29.40
N LEU A 130 60.55 21.19 28.65
CA LEU A 130 59.99 19.84 28.90
C LEU A 130 61.03 18.72 28.78
N ASN A 131 61.97 18.85 27.83
CA ASN A 131 62.98 17.84 27.53
C ASN A 131 64.33 18.14 28.20
N LYS A 132 64.38 19.08 29.15
CA LYS A 132 65.63 19.50 29.80
C LYS A 132 65.81 18.78 31.13
N ASP A 133 67.02 18.26 31.36
CA ASP A 133 67.40 17.62 32.61
C ASP A 133 68.00 18.62 33.61
N PHE A 134 68.32 18.13 34.81
CA PHE A 134 68.91 18.96 35.87
C PHE A 134 70.24 19.59 35.46
N HIS A 135 71.06 18.90 34.65
CA HIS A 135 72.37 19.41 34.24
C HIS A 135 72.22 20.59 33.27
N VAL A 136 71.28 20.50 32.33
CA VAL A 136 70.96 21.62 31.42
C VAL A 136 70.38 22.81 32.21
N PHE A 137 69.47 22.55 33.16
CA PHE A 137 68.97 23.57 34.08
C PHE A 137 70.10 24.25 34.86
N TYR A 138 70.96 23.47 35.51
CA TYR A 138 71.98 24.00 36.42
C TYR A 138 72.97 24.89 35.67
N ARG A 139 73.37 24.52 34.45
CA ARG A 139 74.22 25.36 33.59
C ARG A 139 73.57 26.70 33.25
N GLN A 140 72.29 26.69 32.89
CA GLN A 140 71.57 27.93 32.57
C GLN A 140 71.34 28.79 33.83
N ALA A 141 71.05 28.15 34.96
CA ALA A 141 70.83 28.81 36.24
C ALA A 141 72.07 29.59 36.72
N GLN A 142 73.28 29.10 36.44
CA GLN A 142 74.54 29.78 36.79
C GLN A 142 74.72 31.14 36.08
N ASN A 143 74.07 31.35 34.93
CA ASN A 143 74.07 32.64 34.24
C ASN A 143 73.18 33.67 34.95
N MET A 144 72.25 33.21 35.80
CA MET A 144 71.29 34.05 36.53
C MET A 144 71.66 34.22 38.01
N ASP A 145 72.23 33.19 38.63
CA ASP A 145 72.63 33.16 40.04
C ASP A 145 74.01 32.52 40.15
N SER A 146 75.00 33.28 40.62
CA SER A 146 76.37 32.79 40.79
C SER A 146 76.47 31.64 41.81
N ASN A 147 75.48 31.50 42.69
CA ASN A 147 75.33 30.36 43.59
C ASN A 147 73.89 29.83 43.58
N VAL A 148 73.60 28.91 42.66
CA VAL A 148 72.27 28.31 42.46
C VAL A 148 71.70 27.73 43.75
N ARG A 149 70.79 28.48 44.38
CA ARG A 149 70.10 28.07 45.60
C ARG A 149 68.86 27.22 45.28
N PRO A 150 68.51 26.22 46.11
CA PRO A 150 67.33 25.40 45.89
C PRO A 150 66.04 26.22 45.74
N ARG A 151 65.89 27.32 46.47
CA ARG A 151 64.73 28.23 46.39
C ARG A 151 65.09 29.61 45.84
N GLY A 152 66.16 29.68 45.04
CA GLY A 152 66.67 30.93 44.45
C GLY A 152 65.88 31.40 43.23
N LEU A 153 66.27 32.56 42.71
CA LEU A 153 65.64 33.20 41.55
C LEU A 153 65.62 32.29 40.31
N ALA A 154 66.73 31.59 40.04
CA ALA A 154 66.83 30.69 38.90
C ALA A 154 65.87 29.49 39.00
N MET A 155 65.69 28.92 40.19
CA MET A 155 64.72 27.83 40.39
C MET A 155 63.28 28.31 40.16
N GLN A 156 62.94 29.50 40.66
CA GLN A 156 61.60 30.08 40.48
C GLN A 156 61.32 30.41 39.01
N ALA A 157 62.30 30.99 38.30
CA ALA A 157 62.19 31.30 36.88
C ALA A 157 62.02 30.03 36.03
N TRP A 158 62.81 28.98 36.31
CA TRP A 158 62.65 27.68 35.65
C TRP A 158 61.29 27.06 35.95
N ALA A 159 60.86 27.02 37.22
CA ALA A 159 59.58 26.44 37.61
C ALA A 159 58.40 27.16 36.94
N THR A 160 58.51 28.48 36.74
CA THR A 160 57.51 29.29 36.02
C THR A 160 57.44 28.91 34.54
N SER A 161 58.58 28.80 33.87
CA SER A 161 58.68 28.35 32.47
C SER A 161 58.18 26.91 32.29
N TYR A 162 58.55 26.01 33.20
CA TYR A 162 58.15 24.60 33.18
C TYR A 162 56.64 24.43 33.41
N ARG A 163 56.06 25.14 34.37
CA ARG A 163 54.60 25.17 34.59
C ARG A 163 53.86 25.74 33.38
N ALA A 164 54.36 26.85 32.82
CA ALA A 164 53.75 27.46 31.64
C ALA A 164 53.72 26.51 30.43
N ALA A 165 54.71 25.61 30.29
CA ALA A 165 54.74 24.61 29.22
C ALA A 165 53.62 23.58 29.36
N HIS A 166 53.37 23.07 30.57
CA HIS A 166 52.26 22.16 30.84
C HIS A 166 50.89 22.86 30.70
N GLU A 167 50.77 24.11 31.16
CA GLU A 167 49.55 24.91 30.96
C GLU A 167 49.26 25.18 29.48
N ALA A 168 50.29 25.43 28.66
CA ALA A 168 50.15 25.60 27.21
C ALA A 168 49.64 24.31 26.53
N ILE A 169 50.06 23.12 26.99
CA ILE A 169 49.53 21.83 26.52
C ILE A 169 48.04 21.71 26.86
N LEU A 170 47.63 21.98 28.11
CA LEU A 170 46.22 21.93 28.51
C LEU A 170 45.35 22.91 27.71
N LEU A 171 45.85 24.13 27.50
CA LEU A 171 45.15 25.14 26.70
C LEU A 171 44.98 24.70 25.24
N THR A 172 46.02 24.09 24.65
CA THR A 172 45.96 23.56 23.28
C THR A 172 44.93 22.43 23.17
N GLN A 173 44.90 21.51 24.12
CA GLN A 173 43.90 20.43 24.17
C GLN A 173 42.49 20.98 24.39
N SER A 174 42.33 21.97 25.27
CA SER A 174 41.05 22.65 25.51
C SER A 174 40.49 23.31 24.25
N ILE A 175 41.34 24.03 23.51
CA ILE A 175 40.97 24.65 22.23
C ILE A 175 40.57 23.59 21.19
N ALA A 176 41.29 22.47 21.13
CA ALA A 176 40.97 21.37 20.20
C ALA A 176 39.58 20.77 20.49
N ILE A 177 39.27 20.50 21.77
CA ILE A 177 37.96 19.99 22.20
C ILE A 177 36.85 21.00 21.88
N LEU A 178 37.06 22.28 22.19
CA LEU A 178 36.08 23.34 21.90
C LEU A 178 35.83 23.51 20.40
N ASN A 179 36.86 23.45 19.57
CA ASN A 179 36.73 23.50 18.11
C ASN A 179 35.93 22.30 17.58
N GLN A 180 36.20 21.10 18.10
CA GLN A 180 35.43 19.90 17.74
C GLN A 180 33.95 20.04 18.12
N GLN A 181 33.66 20.50 19.34
CA GLN A 181 32.30 20.77 19.78
C GLN A 181 31.63 21.84 18.90
N GLN A 182 32.35 22.89 18.51
CA GLN A 182 31.83 23.96 17.66
C GLN A 182 31.38 23.44 16.29
N VAL A 183 32.15 22.53 15.66
CA VAL A 183 31.75 21.89 14.41
C VAL A 183 30.46 21.07 14.59
N GLY A 184 30.31 20.36 15.72
CA GLY A 184 29.09 19.62 16.04
C GLY A 184 27.86 20.52 16.15
N VAL A 185 27.98 21.64 16.88
CA VAL A 185 26.88 22.61 17.03
C VAL A 185 26.54 23.31 15.71
N GLN A 186 27.54 23.59 14.86
CA GLN A 186 27.31 24.15 13.51
C GLN A 186 26.50 23.19 12.63
N LYS A 187 26.81 21.90 12.66
CA LYS A 187 26.02 20.87 11.95
C LYS A 187 24.59 20.82 12.47
N TRP A 188 24.40 20.92 13.79
CA TRP A 188 23.07 20.94 14.37
C TRP A 188 22.26 22.18 13.98
N LEU A 189 22.90 23.36 13.89
CA LEU A 189 22.27 24.57 13.37
C LEU A 189 21.77 24.38 11.94
N ALA A 190 22.60 23.81 11.05
CA ALA A 190 22.22 23.54 9.67
C ALA A 190 21.03 22.59 9.58
N ALA A 191 21.00 21.54 10.40
CA ALA A 191 19.88 20.60 10.46
C ALA A 191 18.58 21.27 10.93
N VAL A 192 18.64 22.11 11.98
CA VAL A 192 17.46 22.85 12.47
C VAL A 192 16.95 23.85 11.44
N GLN A 193 17.86 24.54 10.73
CA GLN A 193 17.49 25.47 9.67
C GLN A 193 16.84 24.77 8.47
N ALA A 194 17.34 23.60 8.07
CA ALA A 194 16.74 22.78 7.02
C ALA A 194 15.32 22.34 7.40
N ASN A 195 15.14 21.85 8.63
CA ASN A 195 13.83 21.45 9.14
C ASN A 195 12.83 22.64 9.23
N ASP A 196 13.30 23.83 9.64
CA ASP A 196 12.46 25.03 9.63
C ASP A 196 12.05 25.44 8.21
N GLN A 197 12.94 25.29 7.22
CA GLN A 197 12.64 25.57 5.81
C GLN A 197 11.63 24.56 5.23
N GLU A 198 11.79 23.28 5.53
CA GLU A 198 10.86 22.22 5.13
C GLU A 198 9.46 22.47 5.73
N ARG A 199 9.38 22.84 7.01
CA ARG A 199 8.09 23.19 7.64
C ARG A 199 7.42 24.36 6.93
N ILE A 200 8.15 25.44 6.65
CA ILE A 200 7.61 26.62 5.96
C ILE A 200 7.15 26.25 4.53
N ALA A 201 7.90 25.42 3.82
CA ALA A 201 7.54 24.95 2.49
C ALA A 201 6.26 24.09 2.52
N ALA A 202 6.14 23.17 3.48
CA ALA A 202 4.95 22.36 3.69
C ALA A 202 3.72 23.20 4.03
N GLU A 203 3.86 24.20 4.90
CA GLU A 203 2.79 25.15 5.23
C GLU A 203 2.31 25.94 3.99
N GLN A 204 3.24 26.41 3.15
CA GLN A 204 2.90 27.11 1.91
C GLN A 204 2.19 26.19 0.90
N GLN A 205 2.62 24.93 0.79
CA GLN A 205 1.98 23.94 -0.07
C GLN A 205 0.56 23.61 0.42
N ALA A 206 0.38 23.45 1.73
CA ALA A 206 -0.94 23.25 2.33
C ALA A 206 -1.88 24.45 2.08
N GLN A 207 -1.37 25.67 2.18
CA GLN A 207 -2.16 26.88 1.85
C GLN A 207 -2.57 26.93 0.38
N ARG A 208 -1.69 26.53 -0.55
CA ARG A 208 -2.03 26.45 -1.99
C ARG A 208 -3.09 25.38 -2.26
N ALA A 209 -2.90 24.18 -1.69
CA ALA A 209 -3.87 23.09 -1.82
C ALA A 209 -5.25 23.49 -1.26
N ALA A 210 -5.29 24.20 -0.12
CA ALA A 210 -6.53 24.72 0.44
C ALA A 210 -7.20 25.76 -0.47
N ALA A 211 -6.42 26.65 -1.09
CA ALA A 211 -6.94 27.63 -2.04
C ALA A 211 -7.47 26.97 -3.32
N ASP A 212 -6.79 25.95 -3.85
CA ASP A 212 -7.23 25.19 -5.01
C ASP A 212 -8.51 24.40 -4.71
N LEU A 213 -8.58 23.76 -3.54
CA LEU A 213 -9.79 23.07 -3.09
C LEU A 213 -10.97 24.04 -2.94
N ALA A 214 -10.75 25.23 -2.38
CA ALA A 214 -11.78 26.25 -2.29
C ALA A 214 -12.29 26.68 -3.69
N ARG A 215 -11.38 26.81 -4.67
CA ARG A 215 -11.73 27.12 -6.06
C ARG A 215 -12.54 26.00 -6.71
N ILE A 216 -12.15 24.74 -6.50
CA ILE A 216 -12.87 23.57 -7.02
C ILE A 216 -14.27 23.50 -6.40
N ASN A 217 -14.39 23.69 -5.08
CA ASN A 217 -15.68 23.67 -4.39
C ASN A 217 -16.61 24.78 -4.89
N GLU A 218 -16.09 25.98 -5.12
CA GLU A 218 -16.90 27.08 -5.69
C GLU A 218 -17.32 26.78 -7.14
N GLN A 219 -16.43 26.19 -7.96
CA GLN A 219 -16.78 25.75 -9.31
C GLN A 219 -17.87 24.67 -9.30
N ALA A 220 -17.77 23.68 -8.41
CA ALA A 220 -18.78 22.65 -8.23
C ALA A 220 -20.13 23.24 -7.79
N ARG A 221 -20.10 24.23 -6.87
CA ARG A 221 -21.31 24.94 -6.44
C ARG A 221 -21.99 25.69 -7.59
N LEU A 222 -21.21 26.40 -8.42
CA LEU A 222 -21.73 27.09 -9.59
C LEU A 222 -22.29 26.12 -10.64
N ALA A 223 -21.64 24.96 -10.85
CA ALA A 223 -22.13 23.92 -11.74
C ALA A 223 -23.46 23.32 -11.25
N ALA A 224 -23.58 23.03 -9.96
CA ALA A 224 -24.83 22.54 -9.36
C ALA A 224 -25.98 23.55 -9.51
N LEU A 225 -25.71 24.84 -9.31
CA LEU A 225 -26.69 25.91 -9.55
C LEU A 225 -27.10 25.98 -11.03
N ALA A 226 -26.17 25.84 -11.97
CA ALA A 226 -26.48 25.82 -13.40
C ALA A 226 -27.34 24.59 -13.79
N GLU A 227 -27.07 23.42 -13.20
CA GLU A 227 -27.84 22.22 -13.48
C GLU A 227 -29.26 22.28 -12.89
N THR A 228 -29.42 22.78 -11.66
CA THR A 228 -30.74 23.00 -11.08
C THR A 228 -31.58 23.97 -11.91
N ALA A 229 -30.98 25.06 -12.42
CA ALA A 229 -31.65 25.98 -13.33
C ALA A 229 -32.06 25.32 -14.67
N ARG A 230 -31.21 24.44 -15.23
CA ARG A 230 -31.57 23.65 -16.43
C ARG A 230 -32.75 22.74 -16.18
N ARG A 231 -32.76 21.98 -15.07
CA ARG A 231 -33.87 21.08 -14.71
C ARG A 231 -35.18 21.84 -14.53
N GLN A 232 -35.15 23.02 -13.91
CA GLN A 232 -36.35 23.87 -13.77
C GLN A 232 -36.88 24.32 -15.14
N LYS A 233 -36.00 24.74 -16.06
CA LYS A 233 -36.40 25.14 -17.41
C LYS A 233 -37.00 23.96 -18.19
N GLU A 234 -36.39 22.78 -18.11
CA GLU A 234 -36.89 21.57 -18.76
C GLU A 234 -38.27 21.16 -18.21
N GLN A 235 -38.48 21.24 -16.89
CA GLN A 235 -39.80 21.02 -16.29
C GLN A 235 -40.84 22.02 -16.79
N GLN A 236 -40.49 23.30 -16.93
CA GLN A 236 -41.40 24.31 -17.50
C GLN A 236 -41.74 24.01 -18.96
N GLU A 237 -40.77 23.58 -19.78
CA GLU A 237 -41.01 23.18 -21.17
C GLU A 237 -41.91 21.95 -21.27
N ILE A 238 -41.72 20.94 -20.40
CA ILE A 238 -42.59 19.76 -20.32
C ILE A 238 -44.01 20.16 -19.93
N GLN A 239 -44.17 21.01 -18.92
CA GLN A 239 -45.49 21.51 -18.50
C GLN A 239 -46.19 22.28 -19.63
N ALA A 240 -45.47 23.16 -20.34
CA ALA A 240 -46.00 23.91 -21.47
C ALA A 240 -46.43 22.99 -22.63
N ARG A 241 -45.64 21.96 -22.94
CA ARG A 241 -46.00 20.95 -23.96
C ARG A 241 -47.24 20.16 -23.58
N GLU A 242 -47.36 19.76 -22.31
CA GLU A 242 -48.55 19.02 -21.86
C GLU A 242 -49.80 19.90 -21.88
N GLN A 243 -49.70 21.17 -21.46
CA GLN A 243 -50.79 22.13 -21.59
C GLN A 243 -51.22 22.33 -23.05
N ALA A 244 -50.25 22.47 -23.98
CA ALA A 244 -50.54 22.57 -25.40
C ALA A 244 -51.21 21.30 -25.96
N ARG A 245 -50.80 20.11 -25.51
CA ARG A 245 -51.41 18.83 -25.88
C ARG A 245 -52.86 18.75 -25.43
N VAL A 246 -53.14 19.13 -24.18
CA VAL A 246 -54.50 19.12 -23.62
C VAL A 246 -55.39 20.13 -24.35
N ALA A 247 -54.89 21.33 -24.64
CA ALA A 247 -55.63 22.34 -25.41
C ALA A 247 -55.96 21.85 -26.83
N ALA A 248 -55.00 21.22 -27.53
CA ALA A 248 -55.21 20.67 -28.86
C ALA A 248 -56.23 19.51 -28.86
N LEU A 249 -56.23 18.66 -27.82
CA LEU A 249 -57.23 17.60 -27.66
C LEU A 249 -58.64 18.16 -27.45
N LEU A 250 -58.78 19.21 -26.62
CA LEU A 250 -60.06 19.90 -26.41
C LEU A 250 -60.58 20.55 -27.70
N GLU A 251 -59.71 21.19 -28.47
CA GLU A 251 -60.08 21.81 -29.74
C GLU A 251 -60.48 20.76 -30.79
N ALA A 252 -59.71 19.66 -30.88
CA ALA A 252 -60.05 18.52 -31.74
C ALA A 252 -61.39 17.89 -31.37
N GLN A 253 -61.70 17.76 -30.07
CA GLN A 253 -63.00 17.29 -29.61
C GLN A 253 -64.13 18.24 -30.01
N ARG A 254 -63.93 19.55 -29.85
CA ARG A 254 -64.93 20.56 -30.26
C ARG A 254 -65.24 20.48 -31.76
N LEU A 255 -64.20 20.35 -32.59
CA LEU A 255 -64.34 20.18 -34.04
C LEU A 255 -65.05 18.86 -34.38
N ALA A 256 -64.75 17.77 -33.66
CA ALA A 256 -65.42 16.49 -33.84
C ALA A 256 -66.91 16.56 -33.47
N ASP A 257 -67.26 17.25 -32.38
CA ASP A 257 -68.65 17.44 -31.95
C ASP A 257 -69.43 18.33 -32.94
N GLU A 258 -68.81 19.38 -33.46
CA GLU A 258 -69.38 20.26 -34.49
C GLU A 258 -69.62 19.50 -35.81
N LEU A 259 -68.64 18.70 -36.24
CA LEU A 259 -68.78 17.81 -37.40
C LEU A 259 -69.84 16.72 -37.16
N ALA A 260 -69.96 16.18 -35.94
CA ALA A 260 -70.97 15.21 -35.58
C ALA A 260 -72.38 15.82 -35.59
N GLN A 261 -72.56 17.07 -35.18
CA GLN A 261 -73.86 17.77 -35.31
C GLN A 261 -74.22 18.06 -36.77
N ILE A 262 -73.25 18.47 -37.59
CA ILE A 262 -73.45 18.66 -39.03
C ILE A 262 -73.81 17.32 -39.69
N ALA A 263 -73.11 16.24 -39.33
CA ALA A 263 -73.38 14.89 -39.81
C ALA A 263 -74.74 14.37 -39.32
N ALA A 264 -75.15 14.66 -38.08
CA ALA A 264 -76.46 14.29 -37.54
C ALA A 264 -77.61 15.07 -38.20
N ALA A 265 -77.43 16.36 -38.50
CA ALA A 265 -78.40 17.17 -39.23
C ALA A 265 -78.50 16.73 -40.70
N ALA A 266 -77.37 16.37 -41.32
CA ALA A 266 -77.33 15.77 -42.66
C ALA A 266 -77.97 14.37 -42.66
N ALA A 267 -77.72 13.55 -41.63
CA ALA A 267 -78.32 12.24 -41.46
C ALA A 267 -79.82 12.32 -41.19
N ALA A 268 -80.32 13.30 -40.42
CA ALA A 268 -81.76 13.49 -40.24
C ALA A 268 -82.47 13.90 -41.54
N ARG A 269 -81.82 14.73 -42.38
CA ARG A 269 -82.30 15.06 -43.72
C ARG A 269 -82.21 13.88 -44.69
N GLN A 270 -81.16 13.07 -44.57
CA GLN A 270 -81.01 11.82 -45.33
C GLN A 270 -82.05 10.80 -44.91
N VAL A 271 -82.33 10.59 -43.61
CA VAL A 271 -83.36 9.66 -43.10
C VAL A 271 -84.77 10.08 -43.54
N ALA A 272 -85.08 11.39 -43.62
CA ALA A 272 -86.34 11.87 -44.20
C ALA A 272 -86.43 11.64 -45.72
N ALA A 273 -85.31 11.77 -46.44
CA ALA A 273 -85.22 11.46 -47.87
C ALA A 273 -85.13 9.94 -48.17
N GLU A 274 -84.61 9.17 -47.22
CA GLU A 274 -84.37 7.73 -47.28
C GLU A 274 -85.61 6.96 -46.80
N GLN A 275 -86.47 7.50 -45.93
CA GLN A 275 -87.82 6.96 -45.72
C GLN A 275 -88.68 7.01 -47.00
N ALA A 276 -88.49 8.02 -47.85
CA ALA A 276 -89.11 8.10 -49.17
C ALA A 276 -88.43 7.19 -50.22
N ARG A 277 -87.15 6.82 -50.02
CA ARG A 277 -86.38 5.94 -50.91
C ARG A 277 -86.44 4.45 -50.51
N LEU A 278 -86.61 4.13 -49.23
CA LEU A 278 -86.72 2.77 -48.67
C LEU A 278 -88.03 2.08 -49.07
N GLN A 279 -89.09 2.84 -49.37
CA GLN A 279 -90.28 2.28 -50.03
C GLN A 279 -90.02 1.88 -51.49
N ALA A 280 -89.01 2.45 -52.13
CA ALA A 280 -88.66 2.19 -53.54
C ALA A 280 -87.44 1.24 -53.70
N GLN A 281 -86.61 1.06 -52.68
CA GLN A 281 -85.37 0.28 -52.74
C GLN A 281 -85.40 -1.06 -51.98
N ALA A 282 -86.44 -1.33 -51.18
CA ALA A 282 -86.66 -2.64 -50.52
C ALA A 282 -86.84 -3.83 -51.48
N GLU A 283 -87.13 -3.59 -52.77
CA GLU A 283 -87.22 -4.62 -53.80
C GLU A 283 -85.87 -4.94 -54.47
N VAL A 284 -84.92 -4.01 -54.49
CA VAL A 284 -83.67 -4.16 -55.27
C VAL A 284 -82.52 -4.65 -54.40
N GLN A 285 -82.46 -4.27 -53.12
CA GLN A 285 -81.34 -4.63 -52.22
C GLN A 285 -81.36 -6.06 -51.68
N ARG A 286 -82.47 -6.82 -51.80
CA ARG A 286 -82.50 -8.22 -51.35
C ARG A 286 -81.58 -9.17 -52.15
N ARG A 287 -81.10 -8.76 -53.34
CA ARG A 287 -80.35 -9.62 -54.27
C ARG A 287 -78.83 -9.40 -54.31
N GLU A 288 -78.30 -8.30 -53.76
CA GLU A 288 -76.86 -7.98 -53.85
C GLU A 288 -76.08 -8.16 -52.54
N GLU A 289 -76.74 -8.20 -51.38
CA GLU A 289 -76.08 -8.28 -50.07
C GLU A 289 -75.54 -9.68 -49.71
N GLU A 290 -76.09 -10.77 -50.25
CA GLU A 290 -75.58 -12.12 -49.98
C GLU A 290 -74.17 -12.37 -50.57
N ARG A 291 -73.77 -11.68 -51.64
CA ARG A 291 -72.48 -11.93 -52.32
C ARG A 291 -71.28 -11.19 -51.71
N ARG A 292 -71.48 -10.14 -50.92
CA ARG A 292 -70.36 -9.34 -50.35
C ARG A 292 -69.96 -9.76 -48.93
N GLN A 293 -70.86 -10.37 -48.16
CA GLN A 293 -70.56 -10.76 -46.77
C GLN A 293 -69.58 -11.94 -46.63
N LEU A 294 -69.35 -12.74 -47.69
CA LEU A 294 -68.42 -13.87 -47.65
C LEU A 294 -66.95 -13.48 -47.91
N ALA A 295 -66.68 -12.33 -48.54
CA ALA A 295 -65.31 -11.94 -48.94
C ALA A 295 -64.56 -11.14 -47.86
N GLU A 296 -65.27 -10.45 -46.96
CA GLU A 296 -64.66 -9.56 -45.98
C GLU A 296 -64.27 -10.26 -44.66
N LYS A 297 -64.95 -11.37 -44.33
CA LYS A 297 -64.68 -12.18 -43.13
C LYS A 297 -63.31 -12.88 -43.19
N THR A 298 -62.87 -13.27 -44.39
CA THR A 298 -61.61 -14.01 -44.63
C THR A 298 -60.35 -13.12 -44.61
N ARG A 299 -60.50 -11.80 -44.74
CA ARG A 299 -59.37 -10.85 -44.78
C ARG A 299 -58.93 -10.40 -43.39
N ARG A 300 -59.87 -10.26 -42.45
CA ARG A 300 -59.59 -9.87 -41.05
C ARG A 300 -58.90 -10.97 -40.21
N GLU A 301 -59.17 -12.25 -40.47
CA GLU A 301 -58.53 -13.36 -39.75
C GLU A 301 -57.05 -13.59 -40.13
N LYS A 302 -56.64 -13.22 -41.35
CA LYS A 302 -55.25 -13.40 -41.83
C LYS A 302 -54.26 -12.37 -41.26
N GLN A 303 -54.70 -11.15 -40.95
CA GLN A 303 -53.82 -10.12 -40.38
C GLN A 303 -53.56 -10.30 -38.87
N GLN A 304 -54.54 -10.76 -38.08
CA GLN A 304 -54.33 -11.03 -36.65
C GLN A 304 -53.45 -12.27 -36.36
N LYS A 305 -53.40 -13.26 -37.27
CA LYS A 305 -52.52 -14.43 -37.15
C LYS A 305 -51.05 -14.14 -37.48
N ALA A 306 -50.74 -13.07 -38.21
CA ALA A 306 -49.36 -12.70 -38.56
C ALA A 306 -48.63 -12.00 -37.40
N LEU A 307 -49.31 -11.13 -36.66
CA LEU A 307 -48.73 -10.39 -35.52
C LEU A 307 -48.42 -11.32 -34.33
N ARG A 308 -49.31 -12.28 -34.03
CA ARG A 308 -49.13 -13.27 -32.96
C ARG A 308 -48.02 -14.31 -33.23
N LYS A 309 -47.62 -14.51 -34.51
CA LYS A 309 -46.54 -15.45 -34.89
C LYS A 309 -45.15 -14.82 -34.79
N ALA A 310 -45.03 -13.50 -34.91
CA ALA A 310 -43.76 -12.78 -34.78
C ALA A 310 -43.28 -12.69 -33.32
N GLN A 311 -44.17 -12.31 -32.39
CA GLN A 311 -43.84 -12.21 -30.95
C GLN A 311 -43.52 -13.56 -30.29
N LYS A 312 -44.10 -14.66 -30.78
CA LYS A 312 -43.85 -16.02 -30.24
C LYS A 312 -42.50 -16.61 -30.69
N LYS A 313 -41.87 -16.04 -31.73
CA LYS A 313 -40.58 -16.52 -32.28
C LYS A 313 -39.37 -15.88 -31.59
N GLN A 314 -39.48 -14.64 -31.09
CA GLN A 314 -38.46 -13.99 -30.25
C GLN A 314 -38.41 -14.61 -28.84
N ARG A 315 -39.57 -14.85 -28.21
CA ARG A 315 -39.67 -15.39 -26.84
C ARG A 315 -39.21 -16.84 -26.69
N LYS A 316 -39.19 -17.62 -27.80
CA LYS A 316 -38.68 -19.01 -27.83
C LYS A 316 -37.17 -19.10 -28.04
N LYS A 317 -36.51 -18.10 -28.65
CA LYS A 317 -35.04 -18.07 -28.79
C LYS A 317 -34.36 -17.73 -27.46
N ALA A 318 -34.87 -16.74 -26.72
CA ALA A 318 -34.35 -16.36 -25.39
C ALA A 318 -34.46 -17.51 -24.36
N ARG A 319 -35.59 -18.24 -24.36
CA ARG A 319 -35.84 -19.35 -23.43
C ARG A 319 -35.06 -20.63 -23.76
N LYS A 320 -34.51 -20.78 -24.97
CA LYS A 320 -33.66 -21.92 -25.35
C LYS A 320 -32.20 -21.69 -24.91
N ILE A 321 -31.70 -20.46 -25.08
CA ILE A 321 -30.34 -20.05 -24.69
C ILE A 321 -30.18 -20.08 -23.15
N ALA A 322 -31.15 -19.54 -22.41
CA ALA A 322 -31.12 -19.57 -20.93
C ALA A 322 -31.17 -20.99 -20.33
N ARG A 323 -31.80 -21.95 -21.04
CA ARG A 323 -31.96 -23.33 -20.57
C ARG A 323 -30.76 -24.22 -20.90
N GLU A 324 -30.10 -23.97 -22.02
CA GLU A 324 -28.80 -24.58 -22.37
C GLU A 324 -27.65 -24.00 -21.49
N GLN A 325 -27.76 -22.74 -21.02
CA GLN A 325 -26.80 -22.11 -20.10
C GLN A 325 -26.89 -22.62 -18.66
N ALA A 326 -28.11 -22.81 -18.13
CA ALA A 326 -28.30 -23.40 -16.79
C ALA A 326 -27.83 -24.86 -16.71
N GLN A 327 -27.90 -25.61 -17.82
CA GLN A 327 -27.37 -26.98 -17.88
C GLN A 327 -25.84 -27.04 -17.93
N ARG A 328 -25.16 -26.10 -18.63
CA ARG A 328 -23.68 -26.03 -18.64
C ARG A 328 -23.08 -25.58 -17.31
N GLN A 329 -23.73 -24.68 -16.59
CA GLN A 329 -23.30 -24.28 -15.24
C GLN A 329 -23.47 -25.42 -14.23
N ALA A 330 -24.55 -26.22 -14.34
CA ALA A 330 -24.76 -27.40 -13.52
C ALA A 330 -23.85 -28.60 -13.88
N GLU A 331 -23.34 -28.68 -15.11
CA GLU A 331 -22.35 -29.70 -15.53
C GLU A 331 -20.92 -29.33 -15.12
N ASN A 332 -20.52 -28.05 -15.18
CA ASN A 332 -19.18 -27.61 -14.77
C ASN A 332 -18.97 -27.67 -13.25
N ALA A 333 -20.02 -27.47 -12.45
CA ALA A 333 -19.95 -27.64 -10.99
C ALA A 333 -19.72 -29.10 -10.55
N LYS A 334 -19.90 -30.09 -11.44
CA LYS A 334 -19.75 -31.52 -11.13
C LYS A 334 -18.39 -32.12 -11.51
N THR A 335 -17.54 -31.40 -12.24
CA THR A 335 -16.30 -31.95 -12.83
C THR A 335 -15.01 -31.32 -12.31
N GLY A 336 -15.05 -30.31 -11.44
CA GLY A 336 -13.85 -29.69 -10.87
C GLY A 336 -12.90 -29.08 -11.92
N GLN A 337 -13.41 -28.73 -13.10
CA GLN A 337 -12.61 -28.09 -14.14
C GLN A 337 -12.45 -26.59 -13.85
N PRO A 338 -11.25 -26.02 -14.06
CA PRO A 338 -11.01 -24.61 -13.80
C PRO A 338 -11.83 -23.70 -14.74
N PRO A 339 -12.20 -22.48 -14.30
CA PRO A 339 -12.92 -21.52 -15.13
C PRO A 339 -12.09 -21.14 -16.38
N LEU A 340 -12.77 -21.06 -17.54
CA LEU A 340 -12.18 -20.75 -18.85
C LEU A 340 -12.47 -19.29 -19.23
N PHE A 341 -11.41 -18.50 -19.41
CA PHE A 341 -11.46 -17.09 -19.80
C PHE A 341 -11.02 -16.91 -21.25
N ALA A 342 -11.98 -16.77 -22.18
CA ALA A 342 -11.66 -16.49 -23.57
C ALA A 342 -11.37 -15.00 -23.78
N ASN A 343 -10.48 -14.68 -24.73
CA ASN A 343 -10.12 -13.34 -25.18
C ASN A 343 -9.98 -13.33 -26.71
N ALA A 344 -10.41 -12.26 -27.37
CA ALA A 344 -10.15 -12.05 -28.79
C ALA A 344 -8.74 -11.46 -28.96
N GLY A 345 -7.86 -12.13 -29.71
CA GLY A 345 -6.47 -11.69 -29.89
C GLY A 345 -6.35 -10.30 -30.51
N SER A 346 -7.19 -10.00 -31.50
CA SER A 346 -7.23 -8.68 -32.15
C SER A 346 -7.49 -7.53 -31.17
N MET A 347 -8.28 -7.78 -30.12
CA MET A 347 -8.56 -6.79 -29.09
C MET A 347 -7.44 -6.69 -28.07
N ALA A 348 -6.85 -7.83 -27.68
CA ALA A 348 -5.68 -7.88 -26.81
C ALA A 348 -4.45 -7.19 -27.41
N ALA A 349 -4.33 -7.14 -28.75
CA ALA A 349 -3.29 -6.39 -29.44
C ALA A 349 -3.51 -4.87 -29.45
N LEU A 350 -4.75 -4.40 -29.28
CA LEU A 350 -5.11 -2.97 -29.36
C LEU A 350 -5.06 -2.25 -28.01
N GLY A 351 -5.31 -2.96 -26.91
CA GLY A 351 -5.32 -2.41 -25.56
C GLY A 351 -5.86 -3.39 -24.52
N PRO A 352 -6.23 -2.91 -23.32
CA PRO A 352 -6.76 -3.75 -22.25
C PRO A 352 -8.02 -4.53 -22.65
N THR A 353 -8.05 -5.84 -22.35
CA THR A 353 -9.24 -6.70 -22.47
C THR A 353 -9.69 -7.21 -21.12
N PHE A 354 -11.00 -7.40 -20.98
CA PHE A 354 -11.62 -7.86 -19.73
C PHE A 354 -12.52 -9.06 -20.03
N THR A 355 -12.50 -10.06 -19.14
CA THR A 355 -13.29 -11.29 -19.27
C THR A 355 -13.90 -11.64 -17.91
N GLY A 356 -15.12 -12.18 -17.90
CA GLY A 356 -15.79 -12.67 -16.70
C GLY A 356 -16.43 -14.06 -16.90
N PRO A 357 -17.18 -14.56 -15.91
CA PRO A 357 -17.77 -15.91 -15.94
C PRO A 357 -18.75 -16.16 -17.10
N LEU A 358 -19.23 -15.08 -17.72
CA LEU A 358 -20.24 -15.09 -18.79
C LEU A 358 -19.66 -14.83 -20.20
N GLY A 359 -18.35 -14.56 -20.31
CA GLY A 359 -17.67 -14.31 -21.59
C GLY A 359 -16.79 -13.05 -21.61
N VAL A 360 -16.39 -12.63 -22.81
CA VAL A 360 -15.62 -11.39 -23.06
C VAL A 360 -16.55 -10.18 -22.95
N PHE A 361 -16.10 -9.11 -22.28
CA PHE A 361 -16.83 -7.84 -22.29
C PHE A 361 -16.65 -7.13 -23.64
N GLY A 362 -17.76 -6.80 -24.30
CA GLY A 362 -17.78 -6.20 -25.63
C GLY A 362 -17.37 -4.73 -25.63
N ASN A 363 -16.09 -4.43 -25.42
CA ASN A 363 -15.58 -3.07 -25.57
C ASN A 363 -15.55 -2.69 -27.06
N ASN A 364 -16.16 -1.56 -27.42
CA ASN A 364 -15.98 -1.00 -28.76
C ASN A 364 -14.56 -0.38 -28.88
N LEU A 365 -14.10 -0.13 -30.10
CA LEU A 365 -12.76 0.41 -30.36
C LEU A 365 -12.46 1.70 -29.57
N ALA A 366 -13.45 2.59 -29.41
CA ALA A 366 -13.28 3.84 -28.68
C ALA A 366 -13.08 3.60 -27.17
N THR A 367 -13.83 2.68 -26.58
CA THR A 367 -13.69 2.28 -25.16
C THR A 367 -12.33 1.62 -24.92
N THR A 368 -11.88 0.72 -25.80
CA THR A 368 -10.56 0.08 -25.67
C THR A 368 -9.42 1.11 -25.75
N LEU A 369 -9.51 2.08 -26.65
CA LEU A 369 -8.51 3.16 -26.74
C LEU A 369 -8.54 4.07 -25.50
N ALA A 370 -9.72 4.42 -24.99
CA ALA A 370 -9.85 5.20 -23.76
C ALA A 370 -9.26 4.48 -22.54
N LEU A 371 -9.50 3.17 -22.41
CA LEU A 371 -8.92 2.33 -21.37
C LEU A 371 -7.39 2.23 -21.48
N ARG A 372 -6.86 2.14 -22.70
CA ARG A 372 -5.41 2.17 -22.93
C ARG A 372 -4.80 3.51 -22.51
N THR A 373 -5.43 4.63 -22.85
CA THR A 373 -4.98 5.97 -22.43
C THR A 373 -5.04 6.14 -20.92
N SER A 374 -6.10 5.65 -20.26
CA SER A 374 -6.20 5.66 -18.81
C SER A 374 -5.09 4.81 -18.17
N LEU A 375 -4.84 3.60 -18.67
CA LEU A 375 -3.74 2.75 -18.19
C LEU A 375 -2.37 3.43 -18.32
N GLN A 376 -2.04 3.99 -19.49
CA GLN A 376 -0.75 4.67 -19.72
C GLN A 376 -0.60 5.90 -18.80
N THR A 377 -1.69 6.61 -18.53
CA THR A 377 -1.72 7.72 -17.58
C THR A 377 -1.47 7.22 -16.16
N ALA A 378 -2.15 6.15 -15.74
CA ALA A 378 -1.99 5.55 -14.42
C ALA A 378 -0.55 5.05 -14.19
N VAL A 379 0.04 4.39 -15.19
CA VAL A 379 1.46 3.96 -15.16
C VAL A 379 2.40 5.15 -15.05
N SER A 380 2.19 6.20 -15.84
CA SER A 380 3.03 7.40 -15.79
C SER A 380 2.97 8.10 -14.43
N LEU A 381 1.79 8.20 -13.84
CA LEU A 381 1.58 8.77 -12.51
C LEU A 381 2.23 7.91 -11.42
N ALA A 382 2.03 6.59 -11.47
CA ALA A 382 2.63 5.65 -10.53
C ALA A 382 4.17 5.71 -10.58
N LEU A 383 4.76 5.66 -11.78
CA LEU A 383 6.22 5.74 -11.97
C LEU A 383 6.81 7.08 -11.48
N ALA A 384 6.12 8.20 -11.72
CA ALA A 384 6.56 9.50 -11.22
C ALA A 384 6.59 9.54 -9.68
N ALA A 385 5.66 8.84 -9.03
CA ALA A 385 5.52 8.84 -7.59
C ALA A 385 6.59 7.99 -6.86
N ILE A 386 7.23 7.02 -7.53
CA ILE A 386 8.27 6.13 -6.96
C ILE A 386 9.39 6.93 -6.26
N SER A 387 9.76 8.09 -6.79
CA SER A 387 10.84 8.93 -6.23
C SER A 387 10.44 9.76 -5.00
N THR A 388 9.14 9.82 -4.70
CA THR A 388 8.55 10.78 -3.74
C THR A 388 7.72 10.13 -2.64
N ALA A 389 7.28 8.89 -2.83
CA ALA A 389 6.42 8.19 -1.88
C ALA A 389 7.23 7.20 -1.00
N ALA A 390 6.94 7.18 0.30
CA ALA A 390 7.53 6.24 1.25
C ALA A 390 6.78 4.88 1.31
N ALA A 391 5.69 4.75 0.56
CA ALA A 391 4.83 3.57 0.47
C ALA A 391 4.35 3.36 -0.98
N PRO A 392 3.91 2.13 -1.35
CA PRO A 392 3.35 1.87 -2.67
C PRO A 392 2.18 2.79 -3.03
N VAL A 393 2.19 3.34 -4.24
CA VAL A 393 1.15 4.24 -4.77
C VAL A 393 0.21 3.45 -5.66
N ILE A 394 -1.10 3.62 -5.45
CA ILE A 394 -2.17 3.02 -6.26
C ILE A 394 -2.82 4.08 -7.15
N VAL A 395 -3.03 3.74 -8.42
CA VAL A 395 -3.73 4.57 -9.40
C VAL A 395 -4.77 3.74 -10.16
N GLY A 396 -6.05 4.07 -10.04
CA GLY A 396 -7.14 3.39 -10.76
C GLY A 396 -7.15 3.70 -12.25
N PHE A 397 -7.41 2.70 -13.11
CA PHE A 397 -7.49 2.90 -14.56
C PHE A 397 -8.74 2.32 -15.23
N ALA A 398 -9.39 1.33 -14.59
CA ALA A 398 -10.62 0.75 -15.13
C ALA A 398 -11.57 0.34 -14.00
N ALA A 399 -12.87 0.48 -14.26
CA ALA A 399 -13.93 -0.03 -13.40
C ALA A 399 -14.92 -0.85 -14.21
N LEU A 400 -15.27 -2.02 -13.70
CA LEU A 400 -16.31 -2.89 -14.24
C LEU A 400 -17.53 -2.81 -13.33
N LEU A 401 -18.67 -2.41 -13.89
CA LEU A 401 -19.97 -2.48 -13.21
C LEU A 401 -20.63 -3.82 -13.54
N ALA A 402 -20.56 -4.75 -12.61
CA ALA A 402 -21.06 -6.11 -12.80
C ALA A 402 -21.96 -6.51 -11.62
N PRO A 403 -23.30 -6.55 -11.80
CA PRO A 403 -24.19 -7.05 -10.76
C PRO A 403 -23.95 -8.56 -10.57
N SER A 404 -23.30 -8.93 -9.47
CA SER A 404 -23.10 -10.34 -9.10
C SER A 404 -24.42 -10.97 -8.64
N LYS A 405 -24.65 -12.24 -8.97
CA LYS A 405 -25.90 -12.96 -8.62
C LYS A 405 -25.88 -13.63 -7.25
N LEU A 406 -24.73 -13.69 -6.60
CA LEU A 406 -24.45 -14.57 -5.46
C LEU A 406 -23.72 -13.89 -4.29
N GLY A 407 -23.46 -12.58 -4.36
CA GLY A 407 -22.56 -11.94 -3.39
C GLY A 407 -21.11 -12.33 -3.69
N ASN A 408 -20.51 -11.56 -4.59
CA ASN A 408 -19.07 -11.30 -4.72
C ASN A 408 -18.13 -12.45 -5.14
N SER A 409 -18.57 -13.69 -5.32
CA SER A 409 -17.69 -14.81 -5.74
C SER A 409 -17.32 -14.90 -7.24
N ASP A 410 -17.70 -13.92 -8.07
CA ASP A 410 -17.40 -13.96 -9.51
C ASP A 410 -15.95 -13.53 -9.81
N LEU A 411 -15.21 -14.40 -10.52
CA LEU A 411 -13.83 -14.13 -10.95
C LEU A 411 -13.82 -13.40 -12.30
N TYR A 412 -13.19 -12.22 -12.34
CA TYR A 412 -12.94 -11.44 -13.54
C TYR A 412 -11.45 -11.43 -13.86
N SER A 413 -11.08 -11.18 -15.11
CA SER A 413 -9.69 -11.04 -15.53
C SER A 413 -9.50 -9.80 -16.37
N ALA A 414 -8.40 -9.08 -16.16
CA ALA A 414 -7.92 -8.04 -17.04
C ALA A 414 -6.59 -8.48 -17.68
N SER A 415 -6.50 -8.39 -19.00
CA SER A 415 -5.27 -8.61 -19.77
C SER A 415 -4.85 -7.30 -20.41
N VAL A 416 -3.61 -6.88 -20.18
CA VAL A 416 -3.06 -5.64 -20.75
C VAL A 416 -1.80 -5.93 -21.57
N PRO A 417 -1.55 -5.20 -22.67
CA PRO A 417 -0.26 -5.27 -23.35
C PRO A 417 0.89 -4.92 -22.40
N LEU A 418 1.89 -5.78 -22.29
CA LEU A 418 3.01 -5.55 -21.37
C LEU A 418 3.76 -4.26 -21.68
N SER A 419 3.83 -3.87 -22.96
CA SER A 419 4.45 -2.62 -23.40
C SER A 419 3.74 -1.36 -22.89
N ASP A 420 2.44 -1.44 -22.57
CA ASP A 420 1.71 -0.31 -21.96
C ASP A 420 1.95 -0.22 -20.45
N LEU A 421 2.39 -1.31 -19.80
CA LEU A 421 2.68 -1.38 -18.36
C LEU A 421 4.17 -1.14 -18.05
N ALA A 422 5.07 -1.67 -18.88
CA ALA A 422 6.52 -1.60 -18.71
C ALA A 422 7.20 -1.35 -20.07
N PRO A 423 7.11 -0.13 -20.62
CA PRO A 423 7.63 0.20 -21.95
C PRO A 423 9.15 0.06 -22.08
N ASP A 424 9.89 0.21 -20.98
CA ASP A 424 11.36 0.16 -20.95
C ASP A 424 11.93 -1.23 -20.64
N LEU A 425 11.08 -2.27 -20.56
CA LEU A 425 11.51 -3.63 -20.24
C LEU A 425 12.29 -4.25 -21.42
N ASN A 426 13.59 -4.52 -21.20
CA ASN A 426 14.51 -5.05 -22.20
C ASN A 426 15.04 -6.46 -21.83
N GLU A 427 14.16 -7.34 -21.34
CA GLU A 427 14.48 -8.71 -20.95
C GLU A 427 14.08 -9.73 -22.03
N ASP A 428 14.81 -10.85 -22.14
CA ASP A 428 14.46 -11.94 -23.07
C ASP A 428 13.32 -12.80 -22.48
N LEU A 429 12.10 -12.29 -22.61
CA LEU A 429 10.90 -12.92 -22.05
C LEU A 429 10.64 -14.34 -22.58
N HIS A 430 11.08 -14.67 -23.79
CA HIS A 430 10.94 -16.04 -24.31
C HIS A 430 11.84 -17.02 -23.56
N HIS A 431 13.08 -16.62 -23.26
CA HIS A 431 13.98 -17.42 -22.43
C HIS A 431 13.44 -17.57 -21.00
N VAL A 432 12.99 -16.46 -20.37
CA VAL A 432 12.42 -16.49 -19.01
C VAL A 432 11.18 -17.40 -18.94
N ALA A 433 10.30 -17.33 -19.94
CA ALA A 433 9.13 -18.21 -20.03
C ALA A 433 9.50 -19.69 -20.16
N ALA A 434 10.54 -20.01 -20.94
CA ALA A 434 10.99 -21.38 -21.18
C ALA A 434 11.54 -22.06 -19.91
N VAL A 435 12.15 -21.29 -19.02
CA VAL A 435 12.66 -21.77 -17.72
C VAL A 435 11.66 -21.58 -16.56
N GLY A 436 10.50 -20.98 -16.83
CA GLY A 436 9.46 -20.71 -15.82
C GLY A 436 9.86 -19.64 -14.80
N GLY A 437 10.71 -18.69 -15.18
CA GLY A 437 11.27 -17.66 -14.31
C GLY A 437 10.36 -16.46 -14.04
N THR A 438 10.92 -15.43 -13.38
CA THR A 438 10.24 -14.18 -13.03
C THR A 438 10.98 -12.98 -13.62
N VAL A 439 10.28 -11.86 -13.81
CA VAL A 439 10.86 -10.57 -14.21
C VAL A 439 10.41 -9.48 -13.24
N ASP A 440 11.33 -8.60 -12.85
CA ASP A 440 11.02 -7.49 -11.96
C ASP A 440 10.36 -6.36 -12.73
N LEU A 441 9.17 -5.94 -12.28
CA LEU A 441 8.46 -4.79 -12.84
C LEU A 441 8.38 -3.65 -11.82
N PRO A 442 8.54 -2.38 -12.25
CA PRO A 442 8.42 -1.21 -11.37
C PRO A 442 6.97 -0.93 -10.94
N VAL A 443 5.99 -1.46 -11.70
CA VAL A 443 4.57 -1.39 -11.38
C VAL A 443 3.90 -2.74 -11.65
N ARG A 444 2.82 -3.02 -10.94
CA ARG A 444 1.96 -4.20 -11.12
C ARG A 444 0.51 -3.78 -11.26
N LEU A 445 -0.33 -4.73 -11.69
CA LEU A 445 -1.77 -4.57 -11.65
C LEU A 445 -2.35 -5.17 -10.38
N GLY A 446 -3.35 -4.50 -9.83
CA GLY A 446 -4.16 -4.97 -8.72
C GLY A 446 -5.64 -4.89 -9.06
N SER A 447 -6.45 -5.50 -8.20
CA SER A 447 -7.91 -5.41 -8.29
C SER A 447 -8.53 -5.27 -6.91
N SER A 448 -9.65 -4.57 -6.82
CA SER A 448 -10.49 -4.53 -5.62
C SER A 448 -11.95 -4.64 -6.04
N THR A 449 -12.75 -5.32 -5.22
CA THR A 449 -14.18 -5.53 -5.46
C THR A 449 -14.97 -4.84 -4.37
N ILE A 450 -15.74 -3.81 -4.71
CA ILE A 450 -16.56 -3.03 -3.78
C ILE A 450 -18.01 -3.07 -4.26
N GLY A 451 -18.89 -3.76 -3.53
CA GLY A 451 -20.28 -3.95 -3.92
C GLY A 451 -20.42 -4.64 -5.29
N ASP A 452 -21.05 -3.98 -6.26
CA ASP A 452 -21.22 -4.44 -7.64
C ASP A 452 -20.15 -3.89 -8.61
N LYS A 453 -19.09 -3.27 -8.08
CA LYS A 453 -18.00 -2.67 -8.85
C LYS A 453 -16.68 -3.42 -8.63
N VAL A 454 -16.02 -3.79 -9.72
CA VAL A 454 -14.62 -4.26 -9.70
C VAL A 454 -13.71 -3.19 -10.27
N GLU A 455 -12.78 -2.70 -9.47
CA GLU A 455 -11.81 -1.69 -9.86
C GLU A 455 -10.45 -2.34 -10.14
N PHE A 456 -9.86 -2.05 -11.30
CA PHE A 456 -8.51 -2.45 -11.65
C PHE A 456 -7.58 -1.25 -11.55
N VAL A 457 -6.43 -1.48 -10.89
CA VAL A 457 -5.49 -0.42 -10.52
C VAL A 457 -4.07 -0.76 -10.94
N VAL A 458 -3.24 0.26 -11.10
CA VAL A 458 -1.78 0.17 -11.21
C VAL A 458 -1.18 0.48 -9.84
N VAL A 459 -0.24 -0.34 -9.37
CA VAL A 459 0.45 -0.16 -8.09
C VAL A 459 1.97 -0.18 -8.28
N THR A 460 2.70 0.70 -7.60
CA THR A 460 4.19 0.67 -7.61
C THR A 460 4.73 -0.49 -6.79
N THR A 461 5.83 -1.11 -7.21
CA THR A 461 6.47 -2.19 -6.45
C THR A 461 7.55 -1.64 -5.52
N ASP A 462 7.61 -2.17 -4.30
CA ASP A 462 8.63 -1.84 -3.28
C ASP A 462 9.49 -3.07 -2.91
N GLY A 463 9.13 -4.25 -3.41
CA GLY A 463 9.82 -5.51 -3.14
C GLY A 463 9.54 -6.09 -1.75
N VAL A 464 8.72 -5.44 -0.93
CA VAL A 464 8.40 -5.86 0.44
C VAL A 464 6.89 -6.06 0.58
N THR A 465 6.10 -5.01 0.33
CA THR A 465 4.64 -5.02 0.46
C THR A 465 3.98 -5.43 -0.86
N VAL A 466 4.52 -4.95 -1.98
CA VAL A 466 4.12 -5.31 -3.35
C VAL A 466 5.35 -5.91 -4.04
N PRO A 467 5.38 -7.24 -4.25
CA PRO A 467 6.55 -7.90 -4.82
C PRO A 467 6.83 -7.42 -6.25
N ALA A 468 8.06 -6.95 -6.51
CA ALA A 468 8.56 -6.65 -7.85
C ALA A 468 8.60 -7.85 -8.81
N PRO A 469 8.99 -9.08 -8.39
CA PRO A 469 9.09 -10.20 -9.32
C PRO A 469 7.71 -10.70 -9.77
N VAL A 470 7.55 -10.84 -11.09
CA VAL A 470 6.33 -11.30 -11.75
C VAL A 470 6.62 -12.57 -12.56
N PRO A 471 5.86 -13.68 -12.38
CA PRO A 471 6.05 -14.90 -13.15
C PRO A 471 5.84 -14.71 -14.65
N VAL A 472 6.67 -15.35 -15.46
CA VAL A 472 6.54 -15.39 -16.92
C VAL A 472 6.16 -16.80 -17.37
N ARG A 473 5.15 -16.90 -18.25
CA ARG A 473 4.56 -18.15 -18.72
C ARG A 473 4.45 -18.16 -20.25
N ALA A 474 4.78 -19.29 -20.86
CA ALA A 474 4.62 -19.47 -22.29
C ALA A 474 3.18 -19.90 -22.63
N ALA A 475 2.57 -19.23 -23.59
CA ALA A 475 1.29 -19.68 -24.13
C ALA A 475 1.49 -20.90 -25.04
N ARG A 476 0.67 -21.94 -24.86
CA ARG A 476 0.67 -23.13 -25.72
C ARG A 476 -0.44 -23.06 -26.76
N PHE A 477 -0.15 -23.39 -28.01
CA PHE A 477 -1.18 -23.45 -29.04
C PHE A 477 -1.99 -24.75 -28.91
N ASP A 478 -3.31 -24.64 -28.81
CA ASP A 478 -4.24 -25.77 -28.87
C ASP A 478 -4.86 -25.83 -30.28
N ALA A 479 -4.27 -26.68 -31.13
CA ALA A 479 -4.70 -26.86 -32.52
C ALA A 479 -6.14 -27.37 -32.65
N SER A 480 -6.69 -28.06 -31.64
CA SER A 480 -8.07 -28.57 -31.69
C SER A 480 -9.11 -27.47 -31.53
N LYS A 481 -8.74 -26.38 -30.85
CA LYS A 481 -9.60 -25.24 -30.56
C LYS A 481 -9.19 -23.97 -31.32
N ASN A 482 -8.05 -24.01 -32.02
CA ASN A 482 -7.43 -22.88 -32.71
C ASN A 482 -7.21 -21.66 -31.79
N VAL A 483 -6.75 -21.90 -30.57
CA VAL A 483 -6.48 -20.85 -29.57
C VAL A 483 -5.16 -21.09 -28.85
N TYR A 484 -4.52 -20.01 -28.41
CA TYR A 484 -3.43 -20.07 -27.44
C TYR A 484 -4.00 -20.20 -26.03
N VAL A 485 -3.39 -21.03 -25.19
CA VAL A 485 -3.83 -21.33 -23.83
C VAL A 485 -2.71 -20.99 -22.84
N SER A 486 -3.06 -20.35 -21.71
CA SER A 486 -2.15 -20.08 -20.58
C SER A 486 -2.88 -20.29 -19.26
N THR A 487 -2.18 -20.72 -18.21
CA THR A 487 -2.76 -21.04 -16.90
C THR A 487 -2.05 -20.28 -15.78
N ALA A 488 -2.82 -19.82 -14.78
CA ALA A 488 -2.28 -19.03 -13.67
C ALA A 488 -1.37 -19.82 -12.72
N SER A 489 -1.63 -21.13 -12.56
CA SER A 489 -0.83 -22.04 -11.76
C SER A 489 -0.76 -23.41 -12.42
N ASP A 490 0.29 -24.15 -12.08
CA ASP A 490 0.59 -25.50 -12.55
C ASP A 490 -0.41 -26.53 -11.98
N THR A 491 -1.15 -26.14 -10.92
CA THR A 491 -2.17 -26.92 -10.22
C THR A 491 -3.49 -26.15 -10.16
N ASN A 492 -4.46 -26.53 -11.01
CA ASN A 492 -5.87 -26.14 -10.99
C ASN A 492 -6.24 -24.63 -11.09
N GLY A 493 -5.34 -23.75 -11.52
CA GLY A 493 -5.64 -22.32 -11.70
C GLY A 493 -6.55 -22.01 -12.91
N PRO A 494 -7.14 -20.80 -12.97
CA PRO A 494 -7.95 -20.34 -14.11
C PRO A 494 -7.19 -20.44 -15.43
N THR A 495 -7.88 -20.90 -16.47
CA THR A 495 -7.31 -21.10 -17.82
C THR A 495 -7.74 -19.95 -18.72
N LEU A 496 -6.80 -19.24 -19.33
CA LEU A 496 -7.07 -18.19 -20.31
C LEU A 496 -6.80 -18.67 -21.73
N THR A 497 -7.60 -18.19 -22.69
CA THR A 497 -7.39 -18.48 -24.11
C THR A 497 -7.45 -17.24 -25.00
N TRP A 498 -6.62 -17.18 -26.05
CA TRP A 498 -6.60 -16.10 -27.04
C TRP A 498 -6.67 -16.64 -28.47
N THR A 499 -7.45 -15.98 -29.33
CA THR A 499 -7.42 -16.26 -30.77
C THR A 499 -6.15 -15.71 -31.43
N PRO A 500 -5.53 -16.42 -32.39
CA PRO A 500 -4.35 -15.93 -33.11
C PRO A 500 -4.65 -14.71 -34.00
N LEU A 501 -3.70 -13.77 -34.17
CA LEU A 501 -3.79 -12.70 -35.19
C LEU A 501 -3.34 -13.19 -36.57
N VAL A 502 -2.40 -14.13 -36.59
CA VAL A 502 -1.90 -14.78 -37.80
C VAL A 502 -2.21 -16.26 -37.67
N GLN A 503 -2.99 -16.82 -38.59
CA GLN A 503 -3.32 -18.25 -38.56
C GLN A 503 -2.03 -19.07 -38.74
N PRO A 504 -1.63 -19.90 -37.76
CA PRO A 504 -0.57 -20.88 -38.00
C PRO A 504 -1.02 -21.83 -39.11
N GLN A 505 -0.11 -22.27 -39.98
CA GLN A 505 -0.46 -23.12 -41.12
C GLN A 505 -1.16 -24.41 -40.64
N ASP A 506 -2.44 -24.52 -40.94
CA ASP A 506 -3.24 -25.71 -40.64
C ASP A 506 -2.85 -26.84 -41.60
N THR A 507 -2.53 -28.02 -41.05
CA THR A 507 -2.30 -29.25 -41.83
C THR A 507 -3.52 -30.19 -41.77
N SER A 508 -4.63 -29.76 -41.18
CA SER A 508 -5.85 -30.54 -41.04
C SER A 508 -6.77 -30.41 -42.26
N THR A 509 -7.35 -31.53 -42.70
CA THR A 509 -8.16 -31.67 -43.94
C THR A 509 -9.68 -31.72 -43.70
N HIS A 510 -10.18 -31.25 -42.55
CA HIS A 510 -11.62 -31.29 -42.24
C HIS A 510 -12.30 -29.90 -42.25
N LEU A 511 -13.30 -29.74 -43.13
CA LEU A 511 -14.15 -28.54 -43.27
C LEU A 511 -15.55 -28.75 -42.64
N PRO A 512 -16.26 -27.68 -42.18
CA PRO A 512 -15.83 -26.29 -42.17
C PRO A 512 -15.29 -25.83 -40.81
N LEU A 513 -14.22 -25.03 -40.85
CA LEU A 513 -13.66 -24.30 -39.73
C LEU A 513 -14.53 -23.05 -39.49
N ALA A 514 -15.43 -23.11 -38.51
CA ALA A 514 -16.19 -21.94 -38.07
C ALA A 514 -15.28 -21.10 -37.15
N ASP A 515 -15.15 -19.81 -37.45
CA ASP A 515 -14.58 -18.84 -36.52
C ASP A 515 -15.48 -18.85 -35.27
N ASN A 516 -15.00 -19.40 -34.15
CA ASN A 516 -15.75 -19.40 -32.91
C ASN A 516 -15.51 -18.06 -32.23
N ASP A 517 -16.25 -17.03 -32.68
CA ASP A 517 -16.33 -15.78 -31.94
C ASP A 517 -16.74 -16.12 -30.49
N PRO A 518 -15.94 -15.74 -29.47
CA PRO A 518 -16.33 -15.97 -28.10
C PRO A 518 -17.67 -15.28 -27.82
N PRO A 519 -18.54 -15.87 -26.99
CA PRO A 519 -19.81 -15.25 -26.65
C PRO A 519 -19.54 -13.87 -26.04
N VAL A 520 -20.04 -12.83 -26.71
CA VAL A 520 -19.98 -11.44 -26.22
C VAL A 520 -21.05 -11.27 -25.14
N TYR A 521 -20.63 -10.80 -23.98
CA TYR A 521 -21.54 -10.47 -22.89
C TYR A 521 -21.87 -8.97 -22.92
N ASP A 522 -23.11 -8.64 -23.33
CA ASP A 522 -23.63 -7.25 -23.40
C ASP A 522 -24.14 -6.71 -22.04
N GLY A 523 -23.89 -7.41 -20.93
CA GLY A 523 -24.54 -7.15 -19.64
C GLY A 523 -23.72 -6.38 -18.60
N ALA A 524 -22.44 -6.11 -18.84
CA ALA A 524 -21.60 -5.31 -17.95
C ALA A 524 -20.75 -4.31 -18.75
N GLU A 525 -20.63 -3.11 -18.21
CA GLU A 525 -19.91 -1.99 -18.84
C GLU A 525 -18.56 -1.80 -18.15
N VAL A 526 -17.49 -1.73 -18.95
CA VAL A 526 -16.17 -1.32 -18.49
C VAL A 526 -16.00 0.16 -18.78
N VAL A 527 -15.78 0.95 -17.74
CA VAL A 527 -15.54 2.39 -17.85
C VAL A 527 -14.08 2.70 -17.50
N PRO A 528 -13.41 3.58 -18.26
CA PRO A 528 -12.10 4.08 -17.87
C PRO A 528 -12.22 4.91 -16.59
N ASP A 529 -11.27 4.74 -15.68
CA ASP A 529 -11.21 5.52 -14.44
C ASP A 529 -10.27 6.73 -14.61
N GLU A 530 -10.55 7.85 -13.93
CA GLU A 530 -9.85 9.13 -14.13
C GLU A 530 -8.47 9.22 -13.46
N GLY A 531 -7.81 8.09 -13.16
CA GLY A 531 -6.47 8.12 -12.56
C GLY A 531 -6.49 8.63 -11.12
N ARG A 532 -7.48 8.22 -10.32
CA ARG A 532 -7.53 8.54 -8.89
C ARG A 532 -6.28 7.99 -8.22
N ILE A 533 -5.43 8.90 -7.72
CA ILE A 533 -4.27 8.57 -6.89
C ILE A 533 -4.78 8.47 -5.46
N ASP A 534 -4.59 7.30 -4.85
CA ASP A 534 -4.76 7.16 -3.40
C ASP A 534 -3.39 7.35 -2.72
N PRO A 535 -3.17 8.46 -1.99
CA PRO A 535 -1.90 8.72 -1.32
C PRO A 535 -1.70 7.90 -0.04
N PHE A 536 -2.74 7.21 0.47
CA PHE A 536 -2.68 6.33 1.63
C PHE A 536 -3.52 5.06 1.39
N PRO A 537 -3.14 4.22 0.41
CA PRO A 537 -3.96 3.07 0.06
C PRO A 537 -3.93 2.02 1.17
N GLU A 538 -5.12 1.57 1.57
CA GLU A 538 -5.30 0.33 2.35
C GLU A 538 -4.98 -0.86 1.42
N LEU A 539 -3.69 -1.20 1.30
CA LEU A 539 -3.17 -2.20 0.37
C LEU A 539 -3.81 -3.59 0.56
N ASP A 540 -4.24 -3.90 1.78
CA ASP A 540 -5.00 -5.08 2.16
C ASP A 540 -6.33 -5.21 1.39
N ARG A 541 -6.95 -4.11 0.96
CA ARG A 541 -8.18 -4.15 0.15
C ARG A 541 -7.99 -4.64 -1.29
N TYR A 542 -6.74 -4.74 -1.75
CA TYR A 542 -6.41 -5.05 -3.14
C TYR A 542 -5.75 -6.42 -3.26
N GLY A 543 -6.31 -7.25 -4.15
CA GLY A 543 -5.65 -8.48 -4.59
C GLY A 543 -4.54 -8.15 -5.58
N PHE A 544 -3.28 -8.33 -5.17
CA PHE A 544 -2.11 -8.20 -6.04
C PHE A 544 -1.66 -9.58 -6.52
N GLY A 545 -1.61 -9.78 -7.83
CA GLY A 545 -1.31 -11.09 -8.41
C GLY A 545 -0.95 -10.97 -9.88
N GLY A 546 -1.19 -12.03 -10.64
CA GLY A 546 -1.00 -12.04 -12.08
C GLY A 546 0.36 -12.51 -12.58
N PHE A 547 0.45 -12.66 -13.89
CA PHE A 547 1.62 -13.21 -14.59
C PHE A 547 1.68 -12.68 -16.02
N ILE A 548 2.86 -12.77 -16.62
CA ILE A 548 3.09 -12.40 -18.01
C ILE A 548 2.90 -13.64 -18.87
N THR A 549 2.03 -13.54 -19.88
CA THR A 549 1.87 -14.54 -20.93
C THR A 549 2.67 -14.12 -22.16
N VAL A 550 3.64 -14.95 -22.56
CA VAL A 550 4.46 -14.77 -23.76
C VAL A 550 3.95 -15.70 -24.85
N PHE A 551 3.58 -15.14 -25.99
CA PHE A 551 3.11 -15.90 -27.13
C PHE A 551 4.26 -16.22 -28.10
N PRO A 552 4.19 -17.32 -28.86
CA PRO A 552 5.11 -17.55 -29.97
C PRO A 552 5.08 -16.39 -30.97
N THR A 553 6.21 -16.07 -31.61
CA THR A 553 6.32 -14.89 -32.49
C THR A 553 5.38 -14.98 -33.71
N GLU A 554 5.09 -16.20 -34.15
CA GLU A 554 4.13 -16.51 -35.22
C GLU A 554 2.67 -16.23 -34.86
N SER A 555 2.32 -16.02 -33.59
CA SER A 555 0.96 -15.71 -33.15
C SER A 555 0.48 -14.32 -33.58
N GLY A 556 1.43 -13.40 -33.80
CA GLY A 556 1.17 -11.96 -33.96
C GLY A 556 0.74 -11.24 -32.68
N LEU A 557 0.73 -11.92 -31.52
CA LEU A 557 0.39 -11.34 -30.22
C LEU A 557 1.66 -10.93 -29.47
N SER A 558 1.68 -9.70 -28.96
CA SER A 558 2.70 -9.24 -28.01
C SER A 558 2.47 -9.86 -26.62
N PRO A 559 3.50 -9.91 -25.74
CA PRO A 559 3.33 -10.36 -24.37
C PRO A 559 2.26 -9.57 -23.62
N LEU A 560 1.44 -10.27 -22.82
CA LEU A 560 0.34 -9.69 -22.05
C LEU A 560 0.57 -9.89 -20.56
N TYR A 561 0.33 -8.86 -19.75
CA TYR A 561 0.20 -9.00 -18.30
C TYR A 561 -1.26 -9.30 -17.96
N VAL A 562 -1.50 -10.40 -17.24
CA VAL A 562 -2.84 -10.83 -16.86
C VAL A 562 -3.00 -10.74 -15.35
N VAL A 563 -4.07 -10.10 -14.88
CA VAL A 563 -4.48 -10.08 -13.47
C VAL A 563 -5.92 -10.58 -13.35
N PHE A 564 -6.23 -11.22 -12.23
CA PHE A 564 -7.58 -11.64 -11.89
C PHE A 564 -8.13 -10.77 -10.76
N SER A 565 -9.45 -10.53 -10.77
CA SER A 565 -10.12 -9.93 -9.63
C SER A 565 -10.04 -10.86 -8.43
N SER A 566 -9.87 -10.32 -7.22
CA SER A 566 -10.22 -11.10 -6.03
C SER A 566 -11.73 -11.02 -5.81
N PRO A 567 -12.45 -12.15 -5.76
CA PRO A 567 -13.84 -12.15 -5.28
C PRO A 567 -13.94 -11.84 -3.78
N TYR A 568 -12.83 -11.92 -3.05
CA TYR A 568 -12.76 -11.80 -1.60
C TYR A 568 -11.91 -10.59 -1.23
N GLU A 569 -12.57 -9.47 -0.94
CA GLU A 569 -11.94 -8.22 -0.50
C GLU A 569 -11.13 -8.45 0.79
N GLY A 570 -9.97 -7.80 0.94
CA GLY A 570 -9.15 -7.92 2.16
C GLY A 570 -8.28 -9.18 2.25
N GLY A 571 -8.45 -10.15 1.34
CA GLY A 571 -7.78 -11.45 1.44
C GLY A 571 -6.29 -11.41 1.07
N VAL A 572 -5.41 -11.75 2.02
CA VAL A 572 -3.94 -11.78 1.81
C VAL A 572 -3.36 -13.20 1.74
N GLU A 573 -4.11 -14.20 2.21
CA GLU A 573 -3.73 -15.61 2.19
C GLU A 573 -4.87 -16.48 1.65
N GLY A 574 -4.55 -17.56 0.92
CA GLY A 574 -5.54 -18.52 0.43
C GLY A 574 -5.82 -19.63 1.44
N GLY A 575 -7.09 -19.88 1.73
CA GLY A 575 -7.54 -20.99 2.57
C GLY A 575 -7.23 -22.35 1.93
N GLU A 576 -6.70 -23.28 2.72
CA GLU A 576 -6.29 -24.61 2.27
C GLU A 576 -7.48 -25.46 1.82
N HIS A 577 -8.59 -25.38 2.55
CA HIS A 577 -9.77 -26.22 2.31
C HIS A 577 -10.87 -25.51 1.54
N SER A 578 -11.15 -24.26 1.89
CA SER A 578 -12.18 -23.43 1.26
C SER A 578 -11.78 -22.97 -0.13
N GLY A 579 -10.47 -22.74 -0.36
CA GLY A 579 -9.95 -22.09 -1.56
C GLY A 579 -10.23 -20.58 -1.62
N ARG A 580 -10.80 -19.99 -0.56
CA ARG A 580 -11.12 -18.56 -0.48
C ARG A 580 -9.92 -17.78 0.05
N ALA A 581 -9.69 -16.59 -0.49
CA ALA A 581 -8.69 -15.69 0.07
C ALA A 581 -9.27 -14.96 1.30
N PHE A 582 -8.47 -14.84 2.36
CA PHE A 582 -8.85 -14.16 3.60
C PHE A 582 -7.63 -13.53 4.30
N ASN A 583 -7.88 -12.66 5.27
CA ASN A 583 -6.86 -12.12 6.16
C ASN A 583 -6.85 -12.87 7.49
N PRO A 584 -5.84 -13.69 7.80
CA PRO A 584 -5.75 -14.44 9.06
C PRO A 584 -5.78 -13.56 10.31
N GLU A 585 -5.29 -12.31 10.21
CA GLU A 585 -5.25 -11.36 11.33
C GLU A 585 -6.62 -10.79 11.71
N GLU A 586 -7.62 -10.88 10.81
CA GLU A 586 -8.97 -10.32 10.98
C GLU A 586 -10.07 -11.38 11.06
N THR A 587 -9.76 -12.54 11.63
CA THR A 587 -10.66 -13.71 11.66
C THR A 587 -11.31 -13.97 13.02
N GLY A 588 -11.01 -13.17 14.04
CA GLY A 588 -11.50 -13.40 15.41
C GLY A 588 -10.82 -14.57 16.13
N GLY A 589 -9.57 -14.89 15.78
CA GLY A 589 -8.75 -15.91 16.43
C GLY A 589 -8.13 -16.91 15.44
N PRO A 590 -7.19 -17.76 15.87
CA PRO A 590 -6.51 -18.69 14.98
C PRO A 590 -7.49 -19.69 14.34
N ILE A 591 -7.10 -20.25 13.19
CA ILE A 591 -7.77 -21.43 12.60
C ILE A 591 -7.54 -22.62 13.52
N LEU A 592 -8.59 -23.37 13.80
CA LEU A 592 -8.62 -24.54 14.68
C LEU A 592 -8.99 -25.79 13.89
N ASP A 593 -8.39 -26.93 14.23
CA ASP A 593 -8.76 -28.22 13.64
C ASP A 593 -10.04 -28.77 14.31
N LEU A 594 -11.22 -28.41 13.80
CA LEU A 594 -12.53 -28.75 14.38
C LEU A 594 -13.30 -29.79 13.55
N GLU A 595 -14.17 -30.53 14.23
CA GLU A 595 -15.03 -31.55 13.63
C GLU A 595 -16.51 -31.19 13.84
N TRP A 596 -17.28 -31.13 12.75
CA TRP A 596 -18.72 -30.82 12.79
C TRP A 596 -19.59 -32.05 13.11
N SER A 597 -19.07 -33.25 12.88
CA SER A 597 -19.82 -34.51 12.94
C SER A 597 -20.36 -34.96 14.31
N PRO A 598 -19.67 -34.73 15.46
CA PRO A 598 -20.10 -35.25 16.76
C PRO A 598 -21.18 -34.39 17.45
N VAL A 599 -21.59 -33.28 16.82
CA VAL A 599 -22.46 -32.29 17.45
C VAL A 599 -23.93 -32.70 17.46
N THR A 600 -24.59 -32.44 18.58
CA THR A 600 -26.05 -32.55 18.75
C THR A 600 -26.64 -31.15 18.84
N ALA A 601 -27.65 -30.85 18.02
CA ALA A 601 -28.32 -29.55 18.05
C ALA A 601 -29.11 -29.37 19.35
N THR A 602 -28.99 -28.22 19.99
CA THR A 602 -29.72 -27.87 21.21
C THR A 602 -30.61 -26.64 20.99
N SER A 603 -31.65 -26.48 21.82
CA SER A 603 -32.52 -25.28 21.77
C SER A 603 -31.75 -23.98 21.99
N GLU A 604 -30.74 -24.00 22.85
CA GLU A 604 -29.86 -22.86 23.11
C GLU A 604 -29.04 -22.51 21.87
N GLY A 605 -28.35 -23.49 21.28
CA GLY A 605 -27.54 -23.22 20.08
C GLY A 605 -28.39 -22.83 18.88
N ALA A 606 -29.59 -23.39 18.70
CA ALA A 606 -30.49 -22.95 17.63
C ALA A 606 -30.95 -21.49 17.83
N SER A 607 -31.10 -21.05 19.08
CA SER A 607 -31.38 -19.64 19.39
C SER A 607 -30.18 -18.74 19.04
N THR A 608 -28.96 -19.23 19.30
CA THR A 608 -27.72 -18.54 18.92
C THR A 608 -27.54 -18.46 17.40
N VAL A 609 -27.84 -19.53 16.66
CA VAL A 609 -27.83 -19.54 15.18
C VAL A 609 -28.84 -18.53 14.64
N ARG A 610 -30.07 -18.52 15.17
CA ARG A 610 -31.10 -17.54 14.80
C ARG A 610 -30.65 -16.10 15.06
N LEU A 611 -30.00 -15.86 16.22
CA LEU A 611 -29.43 -14.55 16.55
C LEU A 611 -28.37 -14.15 15.53
N HIS A 612 -27.43 -15.04 15.21
CA HIS A 612 -26.37 -14.77 14.25
C HIS A 612 -26.93 -14.37 12.87
N ILE A 613 -27.83 -15.20 12.34
CA ILE A 613 -28.43 -15.02 11.01
C ILE A 613 -29.26 -13.73 10.96
N SER A 614 -29.97 -13.36 12.03
CA SER A 614 -30.81 -12.15 12.06
C SER A 614 -30.04 -10.84 11.86
N ARG A 615 -28.70 -10.87 11.95
CA ARG A 615 -27.82 -9.72 11.69
C ARG A 615 -27.66 -9.43 10.19
N PHE A 616 -28.03 -10.37 9.32
CA PHE A 616 -27.86 -10.28 7.86
C PHE A 616 -29.21 -10.08 7.13
N PRO A 617 -29.21 -9.66 5.85
CA PRO A 617 -30.43 -9.60 5.04
C PRO A 617 -31.21 -10.91 5.05
N GLU A 618 -32.54 -10.83 4.94
CA GLU A 618 -33.39 -12.02 4.95
C GLU A 618 -33.06 -12.96 3.79
N SER A 619 -32.76 -14.22 4.12
CA SER A 619 -32.52 -15.30 3.15
C SER A 619 -33.55 -16.42 3.35
N ALA A 620 -34.20 -16.82 2.25
CA ALA A 620 -35.11 -17.94 2.21
C ALA A 620 -34.40 -19.26 2.53
N ALA A 621 -33.13 -19.42 2.13
CA ALA A 621 -32.31 -20.59 2.49
C ALA A 621 -32.11 -20.69 4.00
N ASN A 622 -31.69 -19.59 4.63
CA ASN A 622 -31.48 -19.51 6.08
C ASN A 622 -32.76 -19.83 6.85
N LYS A 623 -33.90 -19.33 6.37
CA LYS A 623 -35.20 -19.64 6.97
C LYS A 623 -35.50 -21.13 6.94
N VAL A 624 -35.28 -21.79 5.80
CA VAL A 624 -35.48 -23.25 5.67
C VAL A 624 -34.56 -24.00 6.64
N MET A 625 -33.29 -23.63 6.73
CA MET A 625 -32.35 -24.30 7.65
C MET A 625 -32.72 -24.09 9.12
N ILE A 626 -33.12 -22.89 9.52
CA ILE A 626 -33.61 -22.62 10.89
C ILE A 626 -34.86 -23.45 11.20
N ASP A 627 -35.85 -23.50 10.30
CA ASP A 627 -37.07 -24.28 10.49
C ASP A 627 -36.76 -25.79 10.61
N ARG A 628 -35.73 -26.27 9.89
CA ARG A 628 -35.24 -27.65 10.02
C ARG A 628 -34.61 -27.91 11.39
N LEU A 629 -33.78 -27.00 11.91
CA LEU A 629 -33.18 -27.13 13.25
C LEU A 629 -34.27 -27.24 14.34
N GLU A 630 -35.35 -26.46 14.24
CA GLU A 630 -36.48 -26.56 15.19
C GLU A 630 -37.21 -27.90 15.13
N LYS A 631 -37.40 -28.45 13.92
CA LYS A 631 -37.98 -29.78 13.74
C LYS A 631 -37.06 -30.89 14.25
N ILE A 632 -35.75 -30.73 14.10
CA ILE A 632 -34.76 -31.67 14.65
C ILE A 632 -34.80 -31.67 16.18
N ILE A 633 -34.84 -30.49 16.79
CA ILE A 633 -34.86 -30.32 18.25
C ILE A 633 -36.16 -30.84 18.87
N SER A 634 -37.29 -30.71 18.16
CA SER A 634 -38.59 -31.27 18.58
C SER A 634 -38.74 -32.77 18.30
N GLY A 635 -37.77 -33.40 17.63
CA GLY A 635 -37.79 -34.82 17.27
C GLY A 635 -38.69 -35.15 16.07
N GLU A 636 -39.16 -34.15 15.33
CA GLU A 636 -39.97 -34.30 14.12
C GLU A 636 -39.13 -34.64 12.88
N LEU A 637 -37.83 -34.37 12.90
CA LEU A 637 -36.90 -34.60 11.79
C LEU A 637 -35.57 -35.19 12.29
N GLU A 638 -35.02 -36.14 11.54
CA GLU A 638 -33.66 -36.63 11.81
C GLU A 638 -32.61 -35.63 11.33
N ILE A 639 -31.58 -35.41 12.13
CA ILE A 639 -30.47 -34.51 11.81
C ILE A 639 -29.61 -35.09 10.68
N THR A 640 -29.35 -34.30 9.63
CA THR A 640 -28.46 -34.68 8.53
C THR A 640 -27.07 -34.05 8.69
N ASP A 641 -26.09 -34.52 7.92
CA ASP A 641 -24.75 -33.93 7.91
C ASP A 641 -24.76 -32.44 7.49
N THR A 642 -25.64 -32.06 6.56
CA THR A 642 -25.82 -30.66 6.17
C THR A 642 -26.34 -29.81 7.32
N ASP A 643 -27.30 -30.32 8.10
CA ASP A 643 -27.81 -29.61 9.28
C ASP A 643 -26.74 -29.45 10.35
N LYS A 644 -25.89 -30.46 10.56
CA LYS A 644 -24.76 -30.38 11.50
C LYS A 644 -23.75 -29.32 11.07
N ARG A 645 -23.30 -29.34 9.81
CA ARG A 645 -22.34 -28.37 9.28
C ARG A 645 -22.87 -26.96 9.39
N PHE A 646 -24.11 -26.72 8.96
CA PHE A 646 -24.78 -25.44 9.10
C PHE A 646 -24.80 -24.99 10.57
N TYR A 647 -25.30 -25.83 11.47
CA TYR A 647 -25.38 -25.51 12.89
C TYR A 647 -24.03 -25.15 13.51
N THR A 648 -22.98 -25.94 13.24
CA THR A 648 -21.65 -25.69 13.81
C THR A 648 -20.95 -24.49 13.18
N HIS A 649 -21.14 -24.28 11.88
CA HIS A 649 -20.59 -23.17 11.12
C HIS A 649 -21.14 -21.83 11.64
N GLU A 650 -22.47 -21.70 11.72
CA GLU A 650 -23.12 -20.46 12.18
C GLU A 650 -22.78 -20.10 13.64
N LEU A 651 -22.63 -21.11 14.52
CA LEU A 651 -22.18 -20.89 15.89
C LEU A 651 -20.74 -20.35 15.94
N ARG A 652 -19.84 -20.96 15.16
CA ARG A 652 -18.43 -20.62 15.15
C ARG A 652 -18.18 -19.26 14.51
N GLU A 653 -18.90 -18.93 13.44
CA GLU A 653 -18.86 -17.58 12.83
C GLU A 653 -19.25 -16.52 13.86
N LEU A 654 -20.31 -16.73 14.64
CA LEU A 654 -20.71 -15.77 15.68
C LEU A 654 -19.64 -15.60 16.76
N GLU A 655 -18.99 -16.68 17.20
CA GLU A 655 -17.89 -16.61 18.17
C GLU A 655 -16.74 -15.75 17.65
N ARG A 656 -16.37 -15.92 16.38
CA ARG A 656 -15.33 -15.14 15.71
C ARG A 656 -15.72 -13.66 15.61
N PHE A 657 -16.97 -13.35 15.26
CA PHE A 657 -17.47 -11.97 15.29
C PHE A 657 -17.38 -11.35 16.69
N ARG A 658 -17.74 -12.09 17.74
CA ARG A 658 -17.64 -11.62 19.12
C ARG A 658 -16.18 -11.38 19.54
N ALA A 659 -15.26 -12.24 19.10
CA ALA A 659 -13.84 -12.07 19.36
C ALA A 659 -13.25 -10.82 18.68
N LEU A 660 -13.81 -10.40 17.54
CA LEU A 660 -13.49 -9.13 16.87
C LEU A 660 -14.17 -7.90 17.52
N GLY A 661 -14.96 -8.09 18.57
CA GLY A 661 -15.63 -7.01 19.31
C GLY A 661 -17.01 -6.62 18.79
N TYR A 662 -17.59 -7.36 17.83
CA TYR A 662 -18.96 -7.11 17.39
C TYR A 662 -19.97 -7.59 18.43
N GLY A 663 -20.87 -6.68 18.85
CA GLY A 663 -22.00 -7.03 19.68
C GLY A 663 -23.04 -7.91 18.97
N ASP A 664 -23.91 -8.54 19.74
CA ASP A 664 -24.94 -9.47 19.24
C ASP A 664 -25.95 -8.83 18.27
N ASN A 665 -26.07 -7.49 18.28
CA ASN A 665 -26.94 -6.71 17.39
C ASN A 665 -26.16 -5.89 16.35
N GLU A 666 -24.85 -6.02 16.30
CA GLU A 666 -23.99 -5.25 15.41
C GLU A 666 -23.56 -6.12 14.24
N ARG A 667 -23.43 -5.54 13.04
CA ARG A 667 -22.87 -6.24 11.88
C ARG A 667 -21.70 -5.43 11.32
N PRO A 668 -20.72 -6.08 10.68
CA PRO A 668 -19.72 -5.37 9.89
C PRO A 668 -20.40 -4.45 8.88
N ASP A 669 -19.70 -3.37 8.51
CA ASP A 669 -20.11 -2.54 7.37
C ASP A 669 -20.34 -3.46 6.14
N PRO A 670 -21.40 -3.27 5.35
CA PRO A 670 -21.64 -4.06 4.13
C PRO A 670 -20.46 -4.09 3.15
N ASN A 671 -19.58 -3.10 3.19
CA ASN A 671 -18.35 -3.01 2.38
C ASN A 671 -17.09 -3.43 3.15
N SER A 672 -17.23 -4.14 4.27
CA SER A 672 -16.10 -4.59 5.09
C SER A 672 -15.67 -6.02 4.70
N PRO A 673 -14.35 -6.28 4.60
CA PRO A 673 -13.84 -7.63 4.33
C PRO A 673 -14.04 -8.60 5.51
N VAL A 674 -14.41 -8.07 6.68
CA VAL A 674 -14.53 -8.83 7.94
C VAL A 674 -15.48 -10.02 7.81
N TRP A 675 -16.60 -9.86 7.10
CA TRP A 675 -17.51 -10.99 6.88
C TRP A 675 -16.82 -12.12 6.11
N ASN A 676 -16.12 -11.79 5.03
CA ASN A 676 -15.38 -12.78 4.25
C ASN A 676 -14.30 -13.46 5.10
N ASN A 677 -13.56 -12.69 5.91
CA ASN A 677 -12.47 -13.20 6.73
C ASN A 677 -12.99 -14.19 7.79
N VAL A 678 -14.05 -13.82 8.50
CA VAL A 678 -14.69 -14.68 9.52
C VAL A 678 -15.32 -15.92 8.88
N HIS A 679 -16.00 -15.76 7.75
CA HIS A 679 -16.66 -16.86 7.06
C HIS A 679 -15.65 -17.87 6.54
N THR A 680 -14.61 -17.39 5.85
CA THR A 680 -13.53 -18.23 5.32
C THR A 680 -12.83 -18.97 6.45
N ALA A 681 -12.46 -18.28 7.53
CA ALA A 681 -11.84 -18.89 8.69
C ALA A 681 -12.69 -19.99 9.33
N THR A 682 -14.02 -19.84 9.29
CA THR A 682 -14.93 -20.87 9.81
C THR A 682 -15.04 -22.07 8.88
N LEU A 683 -15.00 -21.87 7.55
CA LEU A 683 -14.88 -22.97 6.60
C LEU A 683 -13.57 -23.75 6.80
N GLU A 684 -12.45 -23.04 7.02
CA GLU A 684 -11.16 -23.67 7.32
C GLU A 684 -11.20 -24.46 8.64
N ASP A 685 -11.86 -23.93 9.69
CA ASP A 685 -11.99 -24.62 10.97
C ASP A 685 -12.59 -26.03 10.80
N PHE A 686 -13.55 -26.18 9.89
CA PHE A 686 -14.28 -27.42 9.63
C PHE A 686 -13.86 -28.15 8.35
N LYS A 687 -12.78 -27.70 7.69
CA LYS A 687 -12.24 -28.27 6.44
C LYS A 687 -13.29 -28.33 5.32
N LEU A 688 -14.14 -27.32 5.23
CA LEU A 688 -15.22 -27.22 4.26
C LEU A 688 -14.78 -26.44 3.02
N LYS A 689 -15.26 -26.87 1.85
CA LYS A 689 -15.07 -26.12 0.60
C LYS A 689 -16.07 -24.97 0.53
N ASP A 690 -15.76 -23.96 -0.30
CA ASP A 690 -16.72 -22.90 -0.66
C ASP A 690 -17.83 -23.44 -1.60
N ASP A 691 -18.68 -24.31 -1.07
CA ASP A 691 -19.79 -24.94 -1.79
C ASP A 691 -21.05 -24.87 -0.92
N ALA A 692 -22.04 -24.10 -1.39
CA ALA A 692 -23.30 -23.88 -0.68
C ALA A 692 -24.05 -25.19 -0.38
N SER A 693 -23.86 -26.26 -1.17
CA SER A 693 -24.48 -27.56 -0.91
C SER A 693 -23.95 -28.28 0.34
N LEU A 694 -22.82 -27.82 0.88
CA LEU A 694 -22.27 -28.33 2.14
C LEU A 694 -22.99 -27.75 3.36
N LEU A 695 -23.54 -26.54 3.26
CA LEU A 695 -24.21 -25.83 4.36
C LEU A 695 -25.74 -25.78 4.18
N TYR A 696 -26.26 -25.89 2.96
CA TYR A 696 -27.69 -25.78 2.68
C TYR A 696 -28.26 -27.04 2.06
N THR A 697 -29.45 -27.45 2.49
CA THR A 697 -30.14 -28.59 1.86
C THR A 697 -30.65 -28.21 0.47
N PRO A 698 -30.95 -29.19 -0.39
CA PRO A 698 -31.55 -28.92 -1.70
C PRO A 698 -32.83 -28.08 -1.64
N GLU A 699 -33.64 -28.25 -0.60
CA GLU A 699 -34.84 -27.45 -0.38
C GLU A 699 -34.50 -25.99 -0.04
N ALA A 700 -33.47 -25.75 0.77
CA ALA A 700 -33.01 -24.41 1.11
C ALA A 700 -32.44 -23.68 -0.12
N LEU A 701 -31.63 -24.37 -0.92
CA LEU A 701 -31.08 -23.84 -2.19
C LEU A 701 -32.19 -23.53 -3.21
N ALA A 702 -33.24 -24.35 -3.26
CA ALA A 702 -34.38 -24.10 -4.15
C ALA A 702 -35.20 -22.86 -3.72
N ALA A 703 -35.37 -22.68 -2.40
CA ALA A 703 -36.06 -21.50 -1.84
C ALA A 703 -35.30 -20.20 -2.14
N ASP A 704 -33.97 -20.23 -2.05
CA ASP A 704 -33.10 -19.11 -2.41
C ASP A 704 -33.25 -18.71 -3.89
N ALA A 705 -33.19 -19.70 -4.78
CA ALA A 705 -33.34 -19.47 -6.21
C ALA A 705 -34.70 -18.83 -6.59
N GLU A 706 -35.77 -19.16 -5.85
CA GLU A 706 -37.08 -18.53 -6.02
C GLU A 706 -37.09 -17.07 -5.51
N GLN A 707 -36.48 -16.80 -4.36
CA GLN A 707 -36.34 -15.44 -3.83
C GLN A 707 -35.60 -14.53 -4.82
N VAL A 708 -34.44 -14.98 -5.32
CA VAL A 708 -33.62 -14.23 -6.29
C VAL A 708 -34.40 -13.92 -7.57
N GLU A 709 -35.15 -14.88 -8.11
CA GLU A 709 -35.99 -14.66 -9.29
C GLU A 709 -37.07 -13.60 -9.01
N LEU A 710 -37.71 -13.62 -7.85
CA LEU A 710 -38.72 -12.64 -7.48
C LEU A 710 -38.15 -11.22 -7.34
N GLU A 711 -36.98 -11.08 -6.73
CA GLU A 711 -36.27 -9.81 -6.61
C GLU A 711 -35.86 -9.26 -7.98
N TYR A 712 -35.33 -10.11 -8.86
CA TYR A 712 -35.02 -9.74 -10.24
C TYR A 712 -36.27 -9.26 -11.00
N GLN A 713 -37.40 -9.95 -10.86
CA GLN A 713 -38.67 -9.53 -11.47
C GLN A 713 -39.20 -8.20 -10.88
N ARG A 714 -38.87 -7.87 -9.63
CA ARG A 714 -39.22 -6.58 -9.02
C ARG A 714 -38.34 -5.45 -9.58
N LEU A 715 -37.02 -5.66 -9.64
CA LEU A 715 -36.06 -4.71 -10.21
C LEU A 715 -36.42 -4.35 -11.66
N LEU A 716 -36.74 -5.35 -12.47
CA LEU A 716 -37.19 -5.15 -13.85
C LEU A 716 -38.50 -4.35 -13.96
N LYS A 717 -39.38 -4.36 -12.96
CA LYS A 717 -40.60 -3.53 -12.97
C LYS A 717 -40.33 -2.09 -12.56
N GLU A 718 -39.32 -1.86 -11.74
CA GLU A 718 -38.92 -0.53 -11.26
C GLU A 718 -38.13 0.24 -12.34
N MET A 719 -37.31 -0.45 -13.13
CA MET A 719 -36.59 0.16 -14.25
C MET A 719 -37.48 0.61 -15.44
N TRP A 720 -38.74 0.15 -15.49
CA TRP A 720 -39.69 0.47 -16.58
C TRP A 720 -40.81 1.42 -16.13
N LYS A 721 -40.64 2.06 -14.97
CA LYS A 721 -41.40 3.23 -14.51
C LYS A 721 -40.53 4.47 -14.64
#